data_AF-A0A453ALN6-F1
#
_entry.id   AF-A0A453ALN6-F1
#
_cell.length_a   1.000
_cell.length_b   1.000
_cell.length_c   1.000
_cell.angle_alpha   90.00
_cell.angle_beta   90.00
_cell.angle_gamma   90.00
#
_symmetry.space_group_name_H-M   'P 1'
#
loop_
_entity.id
_entity.type
_entity.pdbx_description
1 polymer ?
#
loop_
_entity_poly.entity_id
_entity_poly.type
_entity_poly.pdbx_seq_one_letter_code
_entity_poly.pdbx_strand_id
1 'polypeptide(L)'
;MLPRRLGPRLCFACANSTAASSSSTPSRRRPRPRLRLLPYRGHANPIGFSAMRAAGSLPGPVAQDDDAVSGYRLPPKEIQEIVDVPPNASYHLSPRRDRIMFLKRRAMPPLSELAKPDKILAGIRIDSSCNMRSRMSFYTGISIHLLMDDGSLGPEKVVHGYPDAAKINFVTWSPDGQNVAFTVRYEDEAGSDSNLALWVANAESGEARPLFRQTDIRLNAIFELFVWVDHSTLLVCIIPSSRGDSPKKPLVPFGPRIRSNEQNNVIQMRATKEMLKDLHEEELFDYYATSQLVLVSLDGIVKPVASPAIYTFLNPSPDEKYLMLTCVHKPYSSIVSYKRFPKKVELWTVHGRFVRELCDLPLAENIPIAANSVRRGKRLIRWRPDMPSTLYWVEAQDGGDANVEVSPRDIVYMEPAEPLNGEKPHVLLKLDLRYRRISWCYGLHALAYEYWHKTCRTRTWIISPDCNDLSPRLLFDRSSEDAYSSPGSPMMCRTPAGTLVIAKIKTNYEGTYILMKGQGATPKGSVPFLDLLNITTGAKERIWESSVDKYYESALALMSYHPKCEIQLNELKFLISKESRSEAAQYYVSIWPDKKQVQITSYPHPYPQLASLQREIIRYERDDGVKLTATLYLPPGYNPSKDGPLACLIWSYPGDFKSREAAGQVRRSPNKFARINNSFPLLWLARGFAVLADPTIPIIGEGDQEANDRVHRAADC
;
A
#
# COMPACT_ATOMS: atom_id res chain seq x y z
N MET A 1 14.19 55.78 -19.69
CA MET A 1 13.97 57.06 -18.98
C MET A 1 12.78 56.85 -18.04
N LEU A 2 13.04 56.53 -16.76
CA LEU A 2 12.86 57.38 -15.54
C LEU A 2 11.38 57.54 -15.10
N PRO A 3 11.04 57.67 -13.80
CA PRO A 3 11.79 57.37 -12.56
C PRO A 3 10.98 56.64 -11.43
N ARG A 4 11.74 56.38 -10.35
CA ARG A 4 11.49 55.75 -9.04
C ARG A 4 10.55 56.50 -8.05
N ARG A 5 10.06 55.78 -7.03
CA ARG A 5 10.05 56.07 -5.54
C ARG A 5 9.42 54.84 -4.83
N LEU A 6 10.10 53.99 -4.04
CA LEU A 6 10.67 54.05 -2.67
C LEU A 6 9.71 54.37 -1.51
N GLY A 7 9.59 53.41 -0.58
CA GLY A 7 8.99 53.52 0.76
C GLY A 7 9.23 52.24 1.61
N PRO A 8 9.85 52.31 2.82
CA PRO A 8 10.40 51.16 3.56
C PRO A 8 9.53 50.64 4.73
N ARG A 9 9.84 49.41 5.18
CA ARG A 9 9.32 48.77 6.41
C ARG A 9 10.17 49.14 7.64
N LEU A 10 9.51 49.44 8.75
CA LEU A 10 10.12 49.70 10.07
C LEU A 10 9.72 48.59 11.07
N CYS A 11 10.73 48.15 11.83
CA CYS A 11 10.62 47.27 13.00
C CYS A 11 10.25 48.06 14.26
N PHE A 12 9.68 47.39 15.27
CA PHE A 12 9.89 47.75 16.67
C PHE A 12 10.00 46.49 17.55
N ALA A 13 11.08 46.45 18.32
CA ALA A 13 11.25 45.64 19.50
C ALA A 13 11.10 46.56 20.73
N CYS A 14 10.62 46.04 21.85
CA CYS A 14 10.92 46.60 23.17
C CYS A 14 10.99 45.46 24.20
N ALA A 15 12.16 45.37 24.82
CA ALA A 15 12.44 44.65 26.04
C ALA A 15 11.90 45.42 27.26
N ASN A 16 11.74 44.73 28.39
CA ASN A 16 12.05 45.33 29.68
C ASN A 16 12.71 44.29 30.58
N SER A 17 13.78 44.76 31.22
CA SER A 17 14.74 44.04 32.05
C SER A 17 14.74 44.67 33.44
N THR A 18 15.25 43.92 34.43
CA THR A 18 15.95 44.29 35.68
C THR A 18 15.47 43.38 36.83
N ALA A 19 16.26 42.92 37.80
CA ALA A 19 17.70 42.81 38.00
C ALA A 19 17.93 41.97 39.28
N ALA A 20 19.18 41.60 39.50
CA ALA A 20 19.84 41.29 40.78
C ALA A 20 20.05 39.82 41.19
N SER A 21 21.33 39.58 41.43
CA SER A 21 22.12 38.40 41.78
C SER A 21 22.17 38.08 43.27
N SER A 22 22.39 36.82 43.64
CA SER A 22 23.59 36.33 44.38
C SER A 22 23.32 35.03 45.17
N SER A 23 24.42 34.31 45.38
CA SER A 23 24.64 32.94 45.86
C SER A 23 24.41 32.67 47.35
N SER A 24 24.02 31.43 47.71
CA SER A 24 24.67 30.56 48.74
C SER A 24 23.74 29.43 49.26
N THR A 25 24.23 28.19 49.28
CA THR A 25 23.78 27.03 50.10
C THR A 25 24.36 27.11 51.54
N PRO A 26 24.10 26.21 52.53
CA PRO A 26 23.11 25.12 52.70
C PRO A 26 22.41 25.06 54.11
N SER A 27 21.41 24.18 54.31
CA SER A 27 21.37 23.11 55.37
C SER A 27 19.97 22.63 55.80
N ARG A 28 19.98 21.45 56.45
CA ARG A 28 18.95 20.45 56.79
C ARG A 28 17.81 20.89 57.75
N ARG A 29 16.62 20.26 57.63
CA ARG A 29 16.03 19.29 58.61
C ARG A 29 14.66 18.73 58.13
N ARG A 30 14.35 17.50 58.60
CA ARG A 30 13.19 16.60 58.27
C ARG A 30 11.91 16.92 59.14
N PRO A 31 10.87 16.03 59.29
CA PRO A 31 9.69 15.84 58.42
C PRO A 31 8.30 15.79 59.14
N ARG A 32 7.19 15.92 58.36
CA ARG A 32 5.78 15.41 58.57
C ARG A 32 4.97 15.95 59.80
N PRO A 33 3.61 15.83 59.91
CA PRO A 33 2.69 14.82 59.33
C PRO A 33 1.27 15.28 58.83
N ARG A 34 0.45 14.27 58.51
CA ARG A 34 -0.94 14.21 58.00
C ARG A 34 -2.02 14.90 58.85
N LEU A 35 -3.16 15.26 58.25
CA LEU A 35 -4.49 15.13 58.89
C LEU A 35 -5.64 14.94 57.87
N ARG A 36 -6.48 13.93 58.17
CA ARG A 36 -7.87 13.70 57.69
C ARG A 36 -8.81 14.67 58.40
N LEU A 37 -10.02 14.90 57.87
CA LEU A 37 -11.28 15.02 58.65
C LEU A 37 -12.54 14.99 57.73
N LEU A 38 -13.50 14.15 58.13
CA LEU A 38 -14.97 14.13 57.87
C LEU A 38 -15.64 14.46 59.24
N PRO A 39 -16.98 14.49 59.41
CA PRO A 39 -18.12 15.00 58.61
C PRO A 39 -19.04 15.92 59.47
N TYR A 40 -20.16 16.44 58.93
CA TYR A 40 -21.30 16.88 59.78
C TYR A 40 -22.66 16.63 59.12
N ARG A 41 -23.60 16.17 59.94
CA ARG A 41 -25.00 15.79 59.66
C ARG A 41 -25.94 16.94 60.04
N GLY A 42 -27.09 17.04 59.37
CA GLY A 42 -28.28 17.75 59.86
C GLY A 42 -29.55 17.09 59.33
N HIS A 43 -30.35 16.51 60.22
CA HIS A 43 -31.68 15.93 59.94
C HIS A 43 -32.78 16.94 60.29
N ALA A 44 -33.87 16.94 59.51
CA ALA A 44 -35.22 17.22 60.00
C ALA A 44 -36.25 16.44 59.15
N ASN A 45 -37.28 15.93 59.82
CA ASN A 45 -38.33 14.99 59.38
C ASN A 45 -39.68 15.59 59.92
N PRO A 46 -40.87 14.98 59.75
CA PRO A 46 -41.72 14.83 58.57
C PRO A 46 -43.18 15.36 58.81
N ILE A 47 -44.07 15.41 57.81
CA ILE A 47 -45.54 15.42 58.03
C ILE A 47 -46.19 14.54 56.95
N GLY A 48 -47.02 13.59 57.37
CA GLY A 48 -47.71 12.64 56.50
C GLY A 48 -49.22 12.92 56.37
N PHE A 49 -49.85 12.27 55.39
CA PHE A 49 -51.26 11.88 55.39
C PHE A 49 -51.45 10.61 54.56
N SER A 50 -52.45 9.82 54.94
CA SER A 50 -52.69 8.40 54.59
C SER A 50 -53.88 8.23 53.65
N ALA A 51 -53.92 7.08 52.94
CA ALA A 51 -55.03 6.44 52.19
C ALA A 51 -55.56 7.20 50.95
N MET A 52 -55.96 6.59 49.82
CA MET A 52 -56.66 5.32 49.58
C MET A 52 -56.58 4.94 48.08
N ARG A 53 -56.68 3.64 47.77
CA ARG A 53 -56.67 3.03 46.42
C ARG A 53 -57.92 3.37 45.58
N ALA A 54 -57.74 3.52 44.26
CA ALA A 54 -58.57 2.94 43.16
C ALA A 54 -57.95 3.37 41.82
N ALA A 55 -57.29 2.48 41.07
CA ALA A 55 -57.82 1.55 40.06
C ALA A 55 -57.71 2.12 38.63
N GLY A 56 -56.90 1.46 37.80
CA GLY A 56 -57.11 1.38 36.35
C GLY A 56 -56.18 2.19 35.44
N SER A 57 -54.94 1.73 35.23
CA SER A 57 -54.31 1.85 33.91
C SER A 57 -53.31 0.72 33.70
N LEU A 58 -53.52 -0.02 32.62
CA LEU A 58 -52.74 -1.17 32.15
C LEU A 58 -51.23 -0.85 32.14
N PRO A 59 -50.35 -1.76 32.56
CA PRO A 59 -48.92 -1.56 32.41
C PRO A 59 -48.57 -1.70 30.93
N GLY A 60 -48.10 -0.60 30.32
CA GLY A 60 -47.24 -0.71 29.15
C GLY A 60 -46.00 -1.54 29.53
N PRO A 61 -45.37 -2.25 28.59
CA PRO A 61 -44.16 -3.00 28.91
C PRO A 61 -43.12 -2.00 29.40
N VAL A 62 -42.84 -2.08 30.70
CA VAL A 62 -41.66 -1.48 31.31
C VAL A 62 -40.49 -2.08 30.53
N ALA A 63 -39.80 -1.24 29.78
CA ALA A 63 -38.48 -1.59 29.27
C ALA A 63 -37.68 -2.07 30.48
N GLN A 64 -37.42 -3.36 30.54
CA GLN A 64 -36.39 -3.88 31.44
C GLN A 64 -35.13 -3.12 31.03
N ASP A 65 -34.66 -2.26 31.93
CA ASP A 65 -33.30 -1.76 31.90
C ASP A 65 -32.43 -3.01 31.93
N ASP A 66 -31.92 -3.37 30.75
CA ASP A 66 -31.00 -4.48 30.56
C ASP A 66 -29.87 -4.33 31.58
N ASP A 67 -29.54 -5.47 32.20
CA ASP A 67 -28.42 -5.67 33.10
C ASP A 67 -27.25 -4.76 32.78
N ALA A 68 -26.60 -4.22 33.82
CA ALA A 68 -25.33 -3.52 33.69
C ALA A 68 -24.28 -4.46 33.07
N VAL A 69 -24.24 -4.56 31.74
CA VAL A 69 -23.29 -5.39 30.99
C VAL A 69 -21.91 -4.76 31.17
N SER A 70 -21.15 -5.31 32.11
CA SER A 70 -19.73 -5.01 32.27
C SER A 70 -18.95 -5.64 31.10
N GLY A 71 -18.62 -4.88 30.06
CA GLY A 71 -17.78 -5.35 28.95
C GLY A 71 -17.90 -4.54 27.66
N TYR A 72 -17.23 -5.01 26.59
CA TYR A 72 -17.41 -4.47 25.24
C TYR A 72 -18.87 -4.68 24.81
N ARG A 73 -19.55 -3.60 24.42
CA ARG A 73 -20.89 -3.70 23.83
C ARG A 73 -20.77 -4.15 22.38
N LEU A 74 -21.58 -5.14 22.01
CA LEU A 74 -21.73 -5.52 20.61
C LEU A 74 -22.60 -4.48 19.90
N PRO A 75 -22.33 -4.18 18.62
CA PRO A 75 -23.26 -3.37 17.86
C PRO A 75 -24.57 -4.13 17.64
N PRO A 76 -25.65 -3.46 17.23
CA PRO A 76 -26.90 -4.12 16.86
C PRO A 76 -26.68 -5.26 15.83
N LYS A 77 -27.51 -6.31 15.90
CA LYS A 77 -27.29 -7.57 15.17
C LYS A 77 -27.14 -7.35 13.65
N GLU A 78 -27.96 -6.48 13.09
CA GLU A 78 -27.95 -6.10 11.68
C GLU A 78 -26.62 -5.47 11.23
N ILE A 79 -25.88 -4.83 12.14
CA ILE A 79 -24.53 -4.30 11.88
C ILE A 79 -23.48 -5.40 12.03
N GLN A 80 -23.61 -6.26 13.05
CA GLN A 80 -22.71 -7.43 13.23
C GLN A 80 -22.73 -8.31 11.97
N GLU A 81 -23.93 -8.64 11.48
CA GLU A 81 -24.14 -9.46 10.28
C GLU A 81 -23.52 -8.88 8.99
N ILE A 82 -23.17 -7.58 8.96
CA ILE A 82 -22.45 -6.93 7.85
C ILE A 82 -20.93 -6.95 8.11
N VAL A 83 -20.53 -6.59 9.33
CA VAL A 83 -19.10 -6.40 9.68
C VAL A 83 -18.37 -7.73 9.80
N ASP A 84 -19.07 -8.80 10.18
CA ASP A 84 -18.48 -10.14 10.37
C ASP A 84 -18.38 -10.95 9.07
N VAL A 85 -18.88 -10.42 7.94
CA VAL A 85 -18.82 -11.07 6.64
C VAL A 85 -17.37 -11.18 6.17
N PRO A 86 -16.84 -12.40 5.96
CA PRO A 86 -15.50 -12.56 5.44
C PRO A 86 -15.40 -11.96 4.03
N PRO A 87 -14.35 -11.20 3.72
CA PRO A 87 -14.14 -10.71 2.37
C PRO A 87 -13.86 -11.86 1.41
N ASN A 88 -14.20 -11.68 0.14
CA ASN A 88 -13.85 -12.62 -0.94
C ASN A 88 -12.36 -12.97 -0.88
N ALA A 89 -12.04 -14.22 -1.18
CA ALA A 89 -10.67 -14.71 -1.17
C ALA A 89 -9.80 -13.90 -2.14
N SER A 90 -8.58 -13.59 -1.72
CA SER A 90 -7.59 -12.95 -2.60
C SER A 90 -7.03 -14.00 -3.55
N TYR A 91 -6.83 -13.66 -4.82
CA TYR A 91 -6.29 -14.61 -5.80
C TYR A 91 -4.83 -14.30 -6.16
N HIS A 92 -4.07 -15.34 -6.45
CA HIS A 92 -2.68 -15.29 -6.87
C HIS A 92 -2.46 -16.28 -8.01
N LEU A 93 -1.97 -15.80 -9.15
CA LEU A 93 -1.71 -16.65 -10.31
C LEU A 93 -0.29 -17.22 -10.24
N SER A 94 -0.12 -18.49 -10.59
CA SER A 94 1.20 -19.09 -10.72
C SER A 94 2.01 -18.38 -11.82
N PRO A 95 3.35 -18.46 -11.79
CA PRO A 95 4.18 -17.84 -12.82
C PRO A 95 3.86 -18.29 -14.25
N ARG A 96 3.56 -19.58 -14.42
CA ARG A 96 3.17 -20.18 -15.71
C ARG A 96 1.69 -19.98 -16.08
N ARG A 97 0.90 -19.33 -15.22
CA ARG A 97 -0.55 -19.09 -15.39
C ARG A 97 -1.41 -20.35 -15.56
N ASP A 98 -0.88 -21.49 -15.16
CA ASP A 98 -1.54 -22.80 -15.16
C ASP A 98 -2.31 -23.09 -13.85
N ARG A 99 -2.11 -22.26 -12.82
CA ARG A 99 -2.76 -22.40 -11.50
C ARG A 99 -3.23 -21.06 -10.96
N ILE A 100 -4.30 -21.10 -10.20
CA ILE A 100 -4.79 -19.99 -9.38
C ILE A 100 -4.87 -20.42 -7.93
N MET A 101 -4.30 -19.61 -7.04
CA MET A 101 -4.33 -19.80 -5.60
C MET A 101 -5.29 -18.78 -4.99
N PHE A 102 -6.22 -19.24 -4.15
CA PHE A 102 -7.10 -18.41 -3.34
C PHE A 102 -6.65 -18.41 -1.88
N LEU A 103 -6.53 -17.22 -1.32
CA LEU A 103 -6.16 -16.99 0.07
C LEU A 103 -7.39 -16.50 0.85
N LYS A 104 -7.85 -17.33 1.78
CA LYS A 104 -9.00 -17.06 2.64
C LYS A 104 -8.54 -16.20 3.83
N ARG A 105 -9.36 -15.25 4.26
CA ARG A 105 -9.08 -14.40 5.43
C ARG A 105 -10.36 -14.11 6.21
N ARG A 106 -10.22 -13.79 7.48
CA ARG A 106 -11.34 -13.37 8.34
C ARG A 106 -11.78 -11.94 8.00
N ALA A 107 -12.99 -11.58 8.39
CA ALA A 107 -13.50 -10.23 8.28
C ALA A 107 -12.67 -9.23 9.09
N MET A 108 -12.43 -9.58 10.36
CA MET A 108 -11.76 -8.73 11.34
C MET A 108 -10.65 -9.50 12.06
N PRO A 109 -9.52 -8.85 12.37
CA PRO A 109 -8.55 -9.42 13.30
C PRO A 109 -9.17 -9.53 14.70
N PRO A 110 -8.86 -10.57 15.48
CA PRO A 110 -9.35 -10.68 16.85
C PRO A 110 -8.75 -9.58 17.73
N LEU A 111 -9.46 -9.20 18.80
CA LEU A 111 -8.99 -8.17 19.75
C LEU A 111 -7.64 -8.53 20.37
N SER A 112 -7.36 -9.82 20.57
CA SER A 112 -6.05 -10.30 21.04
C SER A 112 -4.90 -9.84 20.15
N GLU A 113 -5.08 -9.78 18.83
CA GLU A 113 -4.06 -9.25 17.90
C GLU A 113 -3.93 -7.73 17.95
N LEU A 114 -5.04 -7.02 18.20
CA LEU A 114 -5.04 -5.55 18.27
C LEU A 114 -4.51 -5.00 19.59
N ALA A 115 -4.66 -5.78 20.67
CA ALA A 115 -4.23 -5.46 22.03
C ALA A 115 -2.75 -5.79 22.28
N LYS A 116 -2.10 -6.55 21.39
CA LYS A 116 -0.66 -6.83 21.49
C LYS A 116 0.14 -5.51 21.58
N PRO A 117 1.04 -5.38 22.55
CA PRO A 117 1.90 -4.21 22.64
C PRO A 117 2.84 -4.15 21.43
N ASP A 118 2.94 -2.97 20.81
CA ASP A 118 3.91 -2.72 19.74
C ASP A 118 5.08 -1.87 20.25
N LYS A 119 6.30 -2.18 19.77
CA LYS A 119 7.44 -1.28 19.89
C LYS A 119 7.51 -0.43 18.62
N ILE A 120 7.49 0.89 18.76
CA ILE A 120 7.54 1.80 17.63
C ILE A 120 8.96 2.36 17.48
N LEU A 121 9.69 1.90 16.47
CA LEU A 121 11.09 2.26 16.22
C LEU A 121 11.27 2.70 14.77
N ALA A 122 11.82 3.91 14.55
CA ALA A 122 12.14 4.46 13.23
C ALA A 122 10.98 4.43 12.21
N GLY A 123 9.73 4.54 12.65
CA GLY A 123 8.53 4.47 11.82
C GLY A 123 8.03 3.04 11.53
N ILE A 124 8.46 2.06 12.33
CA ILE A 124 8.06 0.65 12.24
C ILE A 124 7.41 0.24 13.56
N ARG A 125 6.26 -0.43 13.49
CA ARG A 125 5.60 -1.03 14.65
C ARG A 125 5.93 -2.52 14.72
N ILE A 126 6.65 -2.91 15.75
CA ILE A 126 7.25 -4.23 15.92
C ILE A 126 6.47 -5.01 16.97
N ASP A 127 6.09 -6.24 16.63
CA ASP A 127 5.68 -7.24 17.60
C ASP A 127 6.93 -7.95 18.13
N SER A 128 7.28 -7.67 19.38
CA SER A 128 8.51 -8.17 19.98
C SER A 128 8.46 -9.66 20.33
N SER A 129 7.28 -10.30 20.40
CA SER A 129 7.19 -11.72 20.72
C SER A 129 7.67 -12.60 19.57
N CYS A 130 7.47 -12.13 18.33
CA CYS A 130 7.71 -12.90 17.10
C CYS A 130 8.62 -12.20 16.08
N ASN A 131 9.24 -11.09 16.47
CA ASN A 131 10.21 -10.33 15.67
C ASN A 131 9.70 -9.98 14.25
N MET A 132 8.44 -9.54 14.17
CA MET A 132 7.78 -9.14 12.92
C MET A 132 7.08 -7.80 13.05
N ARG A 133 6.48 -7.32 11.96
CA ARG A 133 5.57 -6.16 12.03
C ARG A 133 4.30 -6.51 12.80
N SER A 134 3.94 -5.66 13.75
CA SER A 134 2.67 -5.79 14.48
C SER A 134 1.47 -5.46 13.58
N ARG A 135 0.27 -5.86 14.03
CA ARG A 135 -1.04 -5.53 13.40
C ARG A 135 -1.15 -5.98 11.94
N MET A 136 -0.41 -7.02 11.55
CA MET A 136 -0.54 -7.63 10.23
C MET A 136 -1.83 -8.43 10.13
N SER A 137 -2.61 -8.21 9.06
CA SER A 137 -3.65 -9.15 8.65
C SER A 137 -3.02 -10.49 8.27
N PHE A 138 -3.75 -11.59 8.42
CA PHE A 138 -3.30 -12.93 8.09
C PHE A 138 -4.37 -13.69 7.31
N TYR A 139 -3.91 -14.69 6.57
CA TYR A 139 -4.78 -15.65 5.90
C TYR A 139 -5.06 -16.83 6.84
N THR A 140 -6.20 -17.47 6.65
CA THR A 140 -6.64 -18.65 7.42
C THR A 140 -6.70 -19.91 6.58
N GLY A 141 -6.42 -19.82 5.28
CA GLY A 141 -6.37 -20.98 4.41
C GLY A 141 -5.87 -20.64 3.02
N ILE A 142 -5.28 -21.65 2.38
CA ILE A 142 -4.77 -21.59 1.02
C ILE A 142 -5.46 -22.71 0.23
N SER A 143 -6.05 -22.37 -0.91
CA SER A 143 -6.50 -23.37 -1.89
C SER A 143 -5.96 -23.07 -3.27
N ILE A 144 -5.67 -24.12 -4.03
CA ILE A 144 -5.04 -24.06 -5.35
C ILE A 144 -5.94 -24.79 -6.34
N HIS A 145 -6.16 -24.21 -7.50
CA HIS A 145 -6.85 -24.85 -8.62
C HIS A 145 -5.95 -24.84 -9.84
N LEU A 146 -6.00 -25.93 -10.62
CA LEU A 146 -5.53 -25.92 -12.00
C LEU A 146 -6.48 -25.06 -12.84
N LEU A 147 -5.91 -24.29 -13.77
CA LEU A 147 -6.66 -23.58 -14.79
C LEU A 147 -6.76 -24.47 -16.04
N MET A 148 -7.98 -24.77 -16.45
CA MET A 148 -8.25 -25.62 -17.60
C MET A 148 -8.24 -24.80 -18.91
N ASP A 149 -8.08 -25.47 -20.05
CA ASP A 149 -8.01 -24.81 -21.36
C ASP A 149 -9.31 -24.08 -21.75
N ASP A 150 -10.45 -24.57 -21.27
CA ASP A 150 -11.75 -23.92 -21.46
C ASP A 150 -11.97 -22.72 -20.52
N GLY A 151 -11.00 -22.40 -19.66
CA GLY A 151 -11.04 -21.33 -18.67
C GLY A 151 -11.70 -21.69 -17.35
N SER A 152 -12.22 -22.90 -17.19
CA SER A 152 -12.76 -23.39 -15.92
C SER A 152 -11.63 -23.71 -14.92
N LEU A 153 -12.02 -23.94 -13.67
CA LEU A 153 -11.10 -24.40 -12.63
C LEU A 153 -11.24 -25.90 -12.43
N GLY A 154 -10.11 -26.60 -12.33
CA GLY A 154 -10.07 -27.96 -11.83
C GLY A 154 -10.49 -28.05 -10.35
N PRO A 155 -10.55 -29.27 -9.79
CA PRO A 155 -10.93 -29.49 -8.38
C PRO A 155 -10.09 -28.66 -7.40
N GLU A 156 -10.70 -28.23 -6.29
CA GLU A 156 -10.00 -27.49 -5.22
C GLU A 156 -8.93 -28.39 -4.58
N LYS A 157 -7.69 -27.91 -4.57
CA LYS A 157 -6.60 -28.48 -3.79
C LYS A 157 -6.35 -27.63 -2.55
N VAL A 158 -6.82 -28.10 -1.40
CA VAL A 158 -6.58 -27.43 -0.12
C VAL A 158 -5.16 -27.72 0.36
N VAL A 159 -4.41 -26.67 0.69
CA VAL A 159 -3.10 -26.83 1.33
C VAL A 159 -3.30 -27.25 2.78
N HIS A 160 -2.61 -28.30 3.21
CA HIS A 160 -2.78 -28.94 4.51
C HIS A 160 -1.42 -29.37 5.10
N GLY A 161 -1.41 -29.80 6.37
CA GLY A 161 -0.19 -30.24 7.09
C GLY A 161 0.35 -29.21 8.08
N TYR A 162 -0.05 -27.94 7.96
CA TYR A 162 0.15 -26.96 9.02
C TYR A 162 -0.92 -27.09 10.12
N PRO A 163 -0.60 -26.77 11.39
CA PRO A 163 -1.56 -26.85 12.49
C PRO A 163 -2.84 -26.03 12.32
N ASP A 164 -3.91 -26.49 12.93
CA ASP A 164 -5.20 -25.79 12.96
C ASP A 164 -5.08 -24.38 13.56
N ALA A 165 -5.97 -23.48 13.14
CA ALA A 165 -5.97 -22.06 13.52
C ALA A 165 -4.67 -21.30 13.18
N ALA A 166 -3.83 -21.84 12.28
CA ALA A 166 -2.66 -21.17 11.75
C ALA A 166 -2.97 -19.77 11.19
N LYS A 167 -2.14 -18.80 11.57
CA LYS A 167 -2.12 -17.45 11.00
C LYS A 167 -1.07 -17.40 9.90
N ILE A 168 -1.52 -17.36 8.64
CA ILE A 168 -0.67 -17.47 7.47
C ILE A 168 -0.26 -16.08 6.94
N ASN A 169 1.02 -15.88 6.68
CA ASN A 169 1.58 -14.64 6.14
C ASN A 169 2.63 -14.94 5.05
N PHE A 170 3.09 -13.88 4.35
CA PHE A 170 4.19 -13.93 3.37
C PHE A 170 4.06 -15.05 2.30
N VAL A 171 2.89 -15.20 1.68
CA VAL A 171 2.65 -16.27 0.69
C VAL A 171 3.22 -15.90 -0.69
N THR A 172 4.05 -16.77 -1.27
CA THR A 172 4.60 -16.61 -2.63
C THR A 172 4.80 -17.94 -3.34
N TRP A 173 4.61 -17.93 -4.67
CA TRP A 173 4.97 -19.02 -5.56
C TRP A 173 6.49 -19.11 -5.74
N SER A 174 7.01 -20.32 -5.91
CA SER A 174 8.32 -20.56 -6.53
C SER A 174 8.31 -20.09 -7.99
N PRO A 175 9.46 -19.72 -8.59
CA PRO A 175 9.56 -19.28 -9.98
C PRO A 175 8.91 -20.22 -11.01
N ASP A 176 8.97 -21.54 -10.79
CA ASP A 176 8.36 -22.55 -11.65
C ASP A 176 6.87 -22.82 -11.37
N GLY A 177 6.33 -22.27 -10.27
CA GLY A 177 4.94 -22.48 -9.84
C GLY A 177 4.65 -23.83 -9.20
N GLN A 178 5.67 -24.65 -8.90
CA GLN A 178 5.48 -25.99 -8.34
C GLN A 178 5.38 -25.99 -6.80
N ASN A 179 5.90 -24.95 -6.14
CA ASN A 179 5.90 -24.82 -4.70
C ASN A 179 5.32 -23.48 -4.26
N VAL A 180 4.77 -23.44 -3.04
CA VAL A 180 4.30 -22.22 -2.37
C VAL A 180 5.04 -22.09 -1.05
N ALA A 181 5.80 -21.02 -0.87
CA ALA A 181 6.40 -20.66 0.40
C ALA A 181 5.51 -19.67 1.16
N PHE A 182 5.39 -19.86 2.46
CA PHE A 182 4.59 -19.01 3.34
C PHE A 182 5.04 -19.18 4.78
N THR A 183 4.65 -18.26 5.65
CA THR A 183 4.90 -18.42 7.09
C THR A 183 3.64 -18.81 7.83
N VAL A 184 3.80 -19.58 8.90
CA VAL A 184 2.75 -19.93 9.84
C VAL A 184 3.11 -19.37 11.21
N ARG A 185 2.11 -18.80 11.90
CA ARG A 185 2.17 -18.44 13.32
C ARG A 185 1.07 -19.19 14.07
N TYR A 186 1.41 -19.69 15.24
CA TYR A 186 0.47 -20.37 16.15
C TYR A 186 -0.06 -19.40 17.19
N GLU A 187 -1.14 -19.77 17.89
CA GLU A 187 -1.65 -18.93 18.98
C GLU A 187 -0.59 -18.77 20.08
N ASP A 188 -0.46 -17.52 20.52
CA ASP A 188 0.40 -17.15 21.63
C ASP A 188 -0.34 -17.52 22.92
N GLU A 189 -0.01 -18.67 23.53
CA GLU A 189 -0.21 -18.78 24.97
C GLU A 189 0.60 -17.67 25.65
N ALA A 190 0.03 -16.98 26.62
CA ALA A 190 0.68 -15.86 27.29
C ALA A 190 2.01 -16.33 27.93
N GLY A 191 3.14 -15.85 27.38
CA GLY A 191 4.49 -16.25 27.82
C GLY A 191 5.16 -17.32 26.96
N SER A 192 4.52 -17.80 25.90
CA SER A 192 5.15 -18.68 24.90
C SER A 192 6.01 -17.85 23.93
N ASP A 193 7.25 -18.27 23.73
CA ASP A 193 8.11 -17.76 22.65
C ASP A 193 7.38 -17.97 21.31
N SER A 194 7.06 -16.89 20.61
CA SER A 194 6.21 -16.99 19.42
C SER A 194 6.94 -17.69 18.27
N ASN A 195 6.34 -18.77 17.76
CA ASN A 195 6.92 -19.66 16.76
C ASN A 195 6.49 -19.26 15.33
N LEU A 196 7.00 -18.13 14.83
CA LEU A 196 6.92 -17.82 13.39
C LEU A 196 7.82 -18.79 12.62
N ALA A 197 7.21 -19.71 11.86
CA ALA A 197 7.92 -20.71 11.08
C ALA A 197 7.72 -20.51 9.57
N LEU A 198 8.76 -20.80 8.79
CA LEU A 198 8.70 -20.82 7.32
C LEU A 198 8.29 -22.22 6.86
N TRP A 199 7.27 -22.28 6.01
CA TRP A 199 6.68 -23.48 5.46
C TRP A 199 6.77 -23.46 3.94
N VAL A 200 6.80 -24.66 3.35
CA VAL A 200 6.65 -24.86 1.92
C VAL A 200 5.57 -25.90 1.66
N ALA A 201 4.72 -25.65 0.67
CA ALA A 201 3.73 -26.58 0.17
C ALA A 201 3.99 -26.96 -1.28
N ASN A 202 3.77 -28.23 -1.60
CA ASN A 202 3.70 -28.69 -2.98
C ASN A 202 2.36 -28.27 -3.60
N ALA A 203 2.40 -27.61 -4.76
CA ALA A 203 1.22 -27.03 -5.39
C ALA A 203 0.23 -28.06 -5.97
N GLU A 204 0.68 -29.30 -6.16
CA GLU A 204 -0.09 -30.38 -6.76
C GLU A 204 -0.73 -31.29 -5.70
N SER A 205 0.04 -31.70 -4.69
CA SER A 205 -0.48 -32.50 -3.58
C SER A 205 -1.18 -31.67 -2.50
N GLY A 206 -0.86 -30.38 -2.39
CA GLY A 206 -1.31 -29.51 -1.29
C GLY A 206 -0.61 -29.79 0.05
N GLU A 207 0.30 -30.76 0.10
CA GLU A 207 1.01 -31.11 1.32
C GLU A 207 2.02 -30.01 1.69
N ALA A 208 1.92 -29.50 2.91
CA ALA A 208 2.81 -28.50 3.47
C ALA A 208 3.65 -29.07 4.61
N ARG A 209 4.88 -28.58 4.72
CA ARG A 209 5.82 -28.90 5.79
C ARG A 209 6.65 -27.70 6.21
N PRO A 210 7.18 -27.67 7.45
CA PRO A 210 8.22 -26.73 7.82
C PRO A 210 9.42 -26.85 6.86
N LEU A 211 10.00 -25.72 6.48
CA LEU A 211 11.19 -25.70 5.63
C LEU A 211 12.46 -25.97 6.44
N PHE A 212 12.58 -25.34 7.61
CA PHE A 212 13.68 -25.58 8.52
C PHE A 212 13.47 -26.90 9.26
N ARG A 213 14.47 -27.78 9.21
CA ARG A 213 14.51 -29.00 10.05
C ARG A 213 14.91 -28.67 11.49
N GLN A 214 15.72 -27.64 11.67
CA GLN A 214 16.20 -27.18 12.96
C GLN A 214 15.16 -26.27 13.61
N THR A 215 14.91 -26.44 14.90
CA THR A 215 13.89 -25.71 15.66
C THR A 215 14.41 -24.44 16.34
N ASP A 216 15.72 -24.21 16.34
CA ASP A 216 16.38 -23.05 16.93
C ASP A 216 16.46 -21.83 16.00
N ILE A 217 16.21 -22.02 14.70
CA ILE A 217 16.20 -20.95 13.71
C ILE A 217 14.94 -20.11 13.86
N ARG A 218 15.12 -18.85 14.28
CA ARG A 218 14.03 -17.86 14.39
C ARG A 218 14.09 -16.87 13.23
N LEU A 219 12.93 -16.59 12.62
CA LEU A 219 12.82 -15.67 11.50
C LEU A 219 12.88 -14.20 11.94
N ASN A 220 13.46 -13.34 11.10
CA ASN A 220 13.38 -11.88 11.27
C ASN A 220 12.50 -11.27 10.18
N ALA A 221 11.26 -10.91 10.54
CA ALA A 221 10.25 -10.41 9.62
C ALA A 221 9.95 -8.90 9.80
N ILE A 222 10.95 -8.11 10.22
CA ILE A 222 10.82 -6.65 10.33
C ILE A 222 10.76 -5.99 8.94
N PHE A 223 11.55 -6.47 7.99
CA PHE A 223 11.60 -5.99 6.60
C PHE A 223 11.21 -7.09 5.60
N GLU A 224 11.94 -7.20 4.48
CA GLU A 224 11.83 -8.31 3.54
C GLU A 224 12.26 -9.60 4.26
N LEU A 225 11.36 -10.58 4.37
CA LEU A 225 11.63 -11.79 5.13
C LEU A 225 12.35 -12.84 4.28
N PHE A 226 11.87 -13.11 3.07
CA PHE A 226 12.50 -14.09 2.19
C PHE A 226 12.16 -13.83 0.72
N VAL A 227 13.01 -14.34 -0.17
CA VAL A 227 12.82 -14.35 -1.63
C VAL A 227 13.31 -15.67 -2.23
N TRP A 228 12.67 -16.13 -3.31
CA TRP A 228 13.20 -17.24 -4.12
C TRP A 228 14.39 -16.76 -4.93
N VAL A 229 15.53 -17.44 -4.80
CA VAL A 229 16.72 -17.16 -5.63
C VAL A 229 16.80 -18.07 -6.85
N ASP A 230 16.13 -19.22 -6.78
CA ASP A 230 15.88 -20.17 -7.86
C ASP A 230 14.57 -20.95 -7.56
N HIS A 231 14.26 -22.02 -8.30
CA HIS A 231 13.03 -22.81 -8.12
C HIS A 231 13.00 -23.70 -6.85
N SER A 232 14.14 -23.84 -6.17
CA SER A 232 14.39 -24.78 -5.08
C SER A 232 15.07 -24.17 -3.84
N THR A 233 15.46 -22.89 -3.89
CA THR A 233 16.20 -22.23 -2.82
C THR A 233 15.59 -20.86 -2.49
N LEU A 234 15.46 -20.60 -1.19
CA LEU A 234 15.07 -19.31 -0.64
C LEU A 234 16.26 -18.62 0.02
N LEU A 235 16.38 -17.32 -0.17
CA LEU A 235 17.19 -16.45 0.70
C LEU A 235 16.29 -15.92 1.81
N VAL A 236 16.64 -16.20 3.07
CA VAL A 236 15.79 -15.95 4.25
C VAL A 236 16.53 -15.09 5.27
N CYS A 237 15.83 -14.09 5.83
CA CYS A 237 16.26 -13.31 6.98
C CYS A 237 15.96 -14.05 8.28
N ILE A 238 17.00 -14.41 9.02
CA ILE A 238 16.90 -15.01 10.35
C ILE A 238 17.48 -14.08 11.41
N ILE A 239 17.07 -14.29 12.65
CA ILE A 239 17.66 -13.62 13.80
C ILE A 239 19.11 -14.12 13.96
N PRO A 240 20.12 -13.23 14.07
CA PRO A 240 21.49 -13.64 14.28
C PRO A 240 21.63 -14.48 15.56
N SER A 241 22.38 -15.59 15.50
CA SER A 241 22.66 -16.43 16.68
C SER A 241 23.41 -15.66 17.78
N SER A 242 24.12 -14.60 17.40
CA SER A 242 24.85 -13.70 18.31
C SER A 242 24.01 -12.59 18.96
N ARG A 243 22.70 -12.50 18.68
CA ARG A 243 21.87 -11.35 19.11
C ARG A 243 21.86 -11.11 20.63
N GLY A 244 21.84 -12.18 21.43
CA GLY A 244 21.74 -12.09 22.89
C GLY A 244 20.40 -11.50 23.37
N ASP A 245 20.42 -10.95 24.60
CA ASP A 245 19.25 -10.36 25.26
C ASP A 245 18.93 -8.96 24.72
N SER A 246 17.65 -8.56 24.85
CA SER A 246 17.22 -7.21 24.48
C SER A 246 17.93 -6.14 25.33
N PRO A 247 18.42 -5.03 24.71
CA PRO A 247 19.00 -3.91 25.43
C PRO A 247 18.11 -3.44 26.57
N LYS A 248 18.70 -3.12 27.73
CA LYS A 248 17.98 -2.57 28.89
C LYS A 248 18.08 -1.06 28.88
N LYS A 249 16.96 -0.37 29.15
CA LYS A 249 16.97 1.09 29.24
C LYS A 249 17.82 1.53 30.43
N PRO A 250 18.85 2.37 30.24
CA PRO A 250 19.67 2.86 31.35
C PRO A 250 18.85 3.80 32.24
N LEU A 251 19.13 3.77 33.56
CA LEU A 251 18.48 4.67 34.53
C LEU A 251 18.83 6.14 34.30
N VAL A 252 20.06 6.39 33.86
CA VAL A 252 20.58 7.71 33.53
C VAL A 252 20.87 7.73 32.02
N PRO A 253 20.26 8.64 31.24
CA PRO A 253 20.61 8.81 29.84
C PRO A 253 22.10 9.12 29.70
N PHE A 254 22.74 8.58 28.66
CA PHE A 254 24.17 8.77 28.39
C PHE A 254 24.58 10.26 28.31
N GLY A 255 23.67 11.11 27.84
CA GLY A 255 23.86 12.56 27.80
C GLY A 255 22.63 13.30 27.29
N PRO A 256 22.64 14.64 27.27
CA PRO A 256 21.58 15.42 26.66
C PRO A 256 21.54 15.17 25.15
N ARG A 257 20.37 15.31 24.52
CA ARG A 257 20.29 15.34 23.06
C ARG A 257 20.81 16.68 22.55
N ILE A 258 21.94 16.64 21.87
CA ILE A 258 22.51 17.82 21.23
C ILE A 258 21.92 17.92 19.83
N ARG A 259 21.29 19.05 19.51
CA ARG A 259 20.94 19.46 18.16
C ARG A 259 21.68 20.74 17.87
N SER A 260 22.52 20.74 16.84
CA SER A 260 23.20 21.95 16.35
C SER A 260 22.53 22.42 15.07
N ASN A 261 22.28 23.73 14.98
CA ASN A 261 21.95 24.42 13.73
C ASN A 261 23.06 25.43 13.36
N GLU A 262 24.30 25.20 13.79
CA GLU A 262 25.44 26.08 13.52
C GLU A 262 25.70 26.24 12.02
N GLN A 263 25.27 25.28 11.20
CA GLN A 263 25.33 25.35 9.74
C GLN A 263 24.21 26.21 9.11
N ASN A 264 23.30 26.77 9.90
CA ASN A 264 22.15 27.58 9.46
C ASN A 264 21.29 26.92 8.37
N ASN A 265 21.15 25.59 8.42
CA ASN A 265 20.36 24.84 7.46
C ASN A 265 18.87 24.97 7.80
N VAL A 266 18.10 25.68 6.96
CA VAL A 266 16.64 25.74 7.09
C VAL A 266 16.04 24.47 6.50
N ILE A 267 15.69 23.51 7.36
CA ILE A 267 15.04 22.26 6.94
C ILE A 267 13.58 22.29 7.43
N GLN A 268 12.64 22.51 6.51
CA GLN A 268 11.23 22.25 6.78
C GLN A 268 11.00 20.74 6.75
N MET A 269 10.36 20.21 7.80
CA MET A 269 9.99 18.80 7.86
C MET A 269 8.55 18.65 8.31
N ARG A 270 7.88 17.62 7.79
CA ARG A 270 6.58 17.22 8.33
C ARG A 270 6.81 16.53 9.67
N ALA A 271 6.01 16.87 10.68
CA ALA A 271 6.10 16.25 12.00
C ALA A 271 5.89 14.73 11.90
N THR A 272 6.86 13.96 12.35
CA THR A 272 6.87 12.50 12.37
C THR A 272 6.81 12.03 13.82
N LYS A 273 5.71 11.38 14.22
CA LYS A 273 5.43 11.00 15.61
C LYS A 273 6.10 9.69 16.07
N GLU A 274 6.60 8.89 15.14
CA GLU A 274 7.03 7.49 15.36
C GLU A 274 8.54 7.28 15.17
N MET A 275 9.38 8.27 15.52
CA MET A 275 10.84 8.24 15.28
C MET A 275 11.62 7.69 16.48
N LEU A 276 12.89 7.36 16.26
CA LEU A 276 13.80 6.96 17.34
C LEU A 276 13.98 8.13 18.31
N LYS A 277 13.77 7.85 19.58
CA LYS A 277 13.89 8.85 20.63
C LYS A 277 15.36 8.95 21.03
N ASP A 278 15.92 7.93 21.64
CA ASP A 278 17.23 7.98 22.30
C ASP A 278 18.16 6.85 21.83
N LEU A 279 19.40 6.85 22.32
CA LEU A 279 20.39 5.80 22.01
C LEU A 279 19.88 4.40 22.35
N HIS A 280 19.06 4.28 23.40
CA HIS A 280 18.45 3.01 23.75
C HIS A 280 17.44 2.54 22.68
N GLU A 281 16.63 3.44 22.12
CA GLU A 281 15.79 3.10 20.96
C GLU A 281 16.61 2.80 19.69
N GLU A 282 17.78 3.42 19.49
CA GLU A 282 18.71 3.03 18.42
C GLU A 282 19.26 1.61 18.60
N GLU A 283 19.66 1.25 19.81
CA GLU A 283 20.09 -0.11 20.17
C GLU A 283 18.95 -1.12 20.01
N LEU A 284 17.73 -0.77 20.42
CA LEU A 284 16.55 -1.60 20.19
C LEU A 284 16.26 -1.76 18.70
N PHE A 285 16.46 -0.71 17.90
CA PHE A 285 16.29 -0.79 16.45
C PHE A 285 17.30 -1.76 15.85
N ASP A 286 18.58 -1.67 16.21
CA ASP A 286 19.60 -2.66 15.82
C ASP A 286 19.20 -4.07 16.25
N TYR A 287 18.78 -4.25 17.51
CA TYR A 287 18.42 -5.54 18.08
C TYR A 287 17.28 -6.24 17.32
N TYR A 288 16.20 -5.51 16.99
CA TYR A 288 15.06 -6.10 16.29
C TYR A 288 15.28 -6.21 14.78
N ALA A 289 15.98 -5.25 14.17
CA ALA A 289 16.03 -5.12 12.73
C ALA A 289 17.25 -5.80 12.07
N THR A 290 18.27 -6.17 12.84
CA THR A 290 19.45 -6.88 12.31
C THR A 290 19.08 -8.34 11.98
N SER A 291 19.44 -8.77 10.77
CA SER A 291 19.22 -10.13 10.28
C SER A 291 20.54 -10.75 9.82
N GLN A 292 20.71 -12.05 10.06
CA GLN A 292 21.64 -12.89 9.30
C GLN A 292 20.88 -13.44 8.09
N LEU A 293 21.47 -13.36 6.90
CA LEU A 293 20.88 -14.01 5.73
C LEU A 293 21.35 -15.46 5.64
N VAL A 294 20.44 -16.35 5.25
CA VAL A 294 20.73 -17.75 4.96
C VAL A 294 20.07 -18.17 3.66
N LEU A 295 20.75 -18.98 2.87
CA LEU A 295 20.14 -19.77 1.81
C LEU A 295 19.57 -21.04 2.42
N VAL A 296 18.34 -21.38 2.03
CA VAL A 296 17.63 -22.55 2.49
C VAL A 296 17.05 -23.26 1.28
N SER A 297 17.55 -24.45 0.99
CA SER A 297 17.02 -25.30 -0.07
C SER A 297 15.76 -26.04 0.40
N LEU A 298 14.96 -26.56 -0.54
CA LEU A 298 13.73 -27.27 -0.23
C LEU A 298 13.95 -28.50 0.64
N ASP A 299 15.09 -29.18 0.54
CA ASP A 299 15.45 -30.29 1.41
C ASP A 299 15.86 -29.83 2.83
N GLY A 300 16.00 -28.53 3.07
CA GLY A 300 16.26 -27.94 4.39
C GLY A 300 17.74 -27.74 4.71
N ILE A 301 18.63 -27.78 3.72
CA ILE A 301 20.04 -27.41 3.90
C ILE A 301 20.13 -25.89 4.07
N VAL A 302 20.81 -25.45 5.14
CA VAL A 302 20.95 -24.03 5.50
C VAL A 302 22.40 -23.61 5.31
N LYS A 303 22.63 -22.51 4.58
CA LYS A 303 23.97 -21.92 4.38
C LYS A 303 23.94 -20.42 4.67
N PRO A 304 24.75 -19.89 5.60
CA PRO A 304 24.82 -18.45 5.83
C PRO A 304 25.39 -17.70 4.62
N VAL A 305 24.86 -16.50 4.39
CA VAL A 305 25.27 -15.58 3.33
C VAL A 305 25.39 -14.17 3.89
N ALA A 306 26.47 -13.48 3.52
CA ALA A 306 26.78 -12.13 3.98
C ALA A 306 26.86 -12.00 5.53
N SER A 307 27.36 -10.86 6.00
CA SER A 307 27.44 -10.58 7.43
C SER A 307 26.08 -10.11 7.98
N PRO A 308 25.82 -10.23 9.29
CA PRO A 308 24.62 -9.65 9.90
C PRO A 308 24.52 -8.14 9.63
N ALA A 309 23.36 -7.69 9.16
CA ALA A 309 23.07 -6.28 8.94
C ALA A 309 21.55 -6.03 8.95
N ILE A 310 21.14 -4.76 8.93
CA ILE A 310 19.73 -4.40 8.79
C ILE A 310 19.35 -4.45 7.30
N TYR A 311 19.06 -5.65 6.81
CA TYR A 311 18.61 -5.86 5.44
C TYR A 311 17.17 -5.39 5.26
N THR A 312 16.97 -4.45 4.34
CA THR A 312 15.65 -3.86 4.05
C THR A 312 15.06 -4.32 2.73
N PHE A 313 15.87 -4.87 1.83
CA PHE A 313 15.44 -5.37 0.52
C PHE A 313 16.39 -6.48 0.04
N LEU A 314 15.83 -7.56 -0.49
CA LEU A 314 16.52 -8.70 -1.07
C LEU A 314 16.07 -8.82 -2.54
N ASN A 315 17.00 -8.81 -3.49
CA ASN A 315 16.62 -8.79 -4.90
C ASN A 315 17.52 -9.68 -5.77
N PRO A 316 17.12 -10.93 -6.04
CA PRO A 316 17.85 -11.82 -6.93
C PRO A 316 17.79 -11.33 -8.37
N SER A 317 18.85 -11.57 -9.14
CA SER A 317 18.88 -11.25 -10.56
C SER A 317 17.98 -12.19 -11.37
N PRO A 318 17.43 -11.75 -12.51
CA PRO A 318 16.52 -12.58 -13.33
C PRO A 318 17.14 -13.87 -13.87
N ASP A 319 18.47 -13.95 -13.89
CA ASP A 319 19.24 -15.11 -14.34
C ASP A 319 19.85 -15.92 -13.19
N GLU A 320 19.39 -15.68 -11.96
CA GLU A 320 19.71 -16.47 -10.75
C GLU A 320 21.20 -16.42 -10.33
N LYS A 321 22.01 -15.53 -10.92
CA LYS A 321 23.46 -15.43 -10.67
C LYS A 321 23.84 -14.52 -9.51
N TYR A 322 23.08 -13.46 -9.29
CA TYR A 322 23.42 -12.40 -8.36
C TYR A 322 22.30 -12.08 -7.38
N LEU A 323 22.70 -11.48 -6.26
CA LEU A 323 21.84 -10.93 -5.23
C LEU A 323 22.20 -9.47 -5.04
N MET A 324 21.23 -8.58 -5.21
CA MET A 324 21.37 -7.18 -4.80
C MET A 324 20.74 -7.02 -3.42
N LEU A 325 21.58 -6.70 -2.45
CA LEU A 325 21.20 -6.55 -1.04
C LEU A 325 21.18 -5.06 -0.68
N THR A 326 20.09 -4.59 -0.07
CA THR A 326 20.02 -3.23 0.46
C THR A 326 19.96 -3.26 1.96
N CYS A 327 20.92 -2.63 2.63
CA CYS A 327 20.93 -2.48 4.07
C CYS A 327 20.87 -1.02 4.51
N VAL A 328 20.43 -0.81 5.74
CA VAL A 328 20.47 0.48 6.44
C VAL A 328 21.52 0.40 7.54
N HIS A 329 22.25 1.48 7.77
CA HIS A 329 23.27 1.56 8.81
C HIS A 329 23.29 2.93 9.49
N LYS A 330 24.05 3.03 10.58
CA LYS A 330 24.28 4.27 11.33
C LYS A 330 25.01 5.32 10.49
N PRO A 331 24.89 6.62 10.82
CA PRO A 331 24.07 7.18 11.91
C PRO A 331 22.56 7.16 11.62
N TYR A 332 21.77 6.87 12.64
CA TYR A 332 20.30 7.00 12.57
C TYR A 332 19.85 8.42 12.87
N SER A 333 18.55 8.66 12.70
CA SER A 333 17.93 9.95 12.96
C SER A 333 16.75 9.85 13.92
N SER A 334 16.61 10.88 14.74
CA SER A 334 15.46 11.09 15.64
C SER A 334 14.32 11.91 15.04
N ILE A 335 14.46 12.34 13.78
CA ILE A 335 13.49 13.23 13.10
C ILE A 335 12.95 12.63 11.80
N VAL A 336 13.61 11.63 11.23
CA VAL A 336 13.15 10.94 10.03
C VAL A 336 13.08 9.42 10.24
N SER A 337 12.23 8.75 9.45
CA SER A 337 12.06 7.30 9.54
C SER A 337 13.22 6.57 8.89
N TYR A 338 13.29 5.24 9.10
CA TYR A 338 14.32 4.37 8.53
C TYR A 338 14.50 4.55 7.00
N LYS A 339 13.45 4.98 6.29
CA LYS A 339 13.47 5.25 4.84
C LYS A 339 14.46 6.34 4.44
N ARG A 340 14.87 7.19 5.38
CA ARG A 340 15.81 8.30 5.17
C ARG A 340 17.18 8.07 5.83
N PHE A 341 17.37 6.97 6.57
CA PHE A 341 18.67 6.61 7.15
C PHE A 341 19.72 6.37 6.04
N PRO A 342 21.03 6.32 6.40
CA PRO A 342 22.06 5.85 5.49
C PRO A 342 21.70 4.49 4.89
N LYS A 343 21.97 4.34 3.60
CA LYS A 343 21.57 3.16 2.83
C LYS A 343 22.75 2.71 2.00
N LYS A 344 23.13 1.45 2.16
CA LYS A 344 24.12 0.79 1.33
C LYS A 344 23.45 -0.25 0.45
N VAL A 345 23.89 -0.33 -0.80
CA VAL A 345 23.46 -1.32 -1.76
C VAL A 345 24.68 -2.07 -2.26
N GLU A 346 24.66 -3.38 -2.06
CA GLU A 346 25.77 -4.26 -2.41
C GLU A 346 25.31 -5.33 -3.39
N LEU A 347 26.23 -5.73 -4.24
CA LEU A 347 26.07 -6.81 -5.19
C LEU A 347 26.87 -8.02 -4.73
N TRP A 348 26.21 -9.16 -4.70
CA TRP A 348 26.74 -10.45 -4.29
C TRP A 348 26.43 -11.49 -5.36
N THR A 349 27.20 -12.57 -5.42
CA THR A 349 26.78 -13.77 -6.17
C THR A 349 25.73 -14.52 -5.36
N VAL A 350 24.90 -15.33 -6.03
CA VAL A 350 23.90 -16.18 -5.36
C VAL A 350 24.52 -17.12 -4.34
N HIS A 351 25.79 -17.51 -4.51
CA HIS A 351 26.51 -18.39 -3.58
C HIS A 351 27.12 -17.68 -2.37
N GLY A 352 26.95 -16.35 -2.26
CA GLY A 352 27.36 -15.54 -1.11
C GLY A 352 28.75 -14.93 -1.21
N ARG A 353 29.31 -14.77 -2.42
CA ARG A 353 30.57 -14.03 -2.63
C ARG A 353 30.25 -12.56 -2.89
N PHE A 354 30.88 -11.64 -2.15
CA PHE A 354 30.78 -10.21 -2.42
C PHE A 354 31.37 -9.89 -3.80
N VAL A 355 30.68 -9.06 -4.58
CA VAL A 355 31.11 -8.61 -5.91
C VAL A 355 31.58 -7.17 -5.85
N ARG A 356 30.67 -6.24 -5.50
CA ARG A 356 30.98 -4.81 -5.35
C ARG A 356 29.90 -4.05 -4.59
N GLU A 357 30.26 -2.89 -4.07
CA GLU A 357 29.29 -1.89 -3.59
C GLU A 357 28.73 -1.09 -4.78
N LEU A 358 27.41 -0.95 -4.87
CA LEU A 358 26.74 -0.14 -5.90
C LEU A 358 26.59 1.32 -5.45
N CYS A 359 26.29 1.54 -4.17
CA CYS A 359 26.34 2.85 -3.51
C CYS A 359 26.29 2.73 -1.98
N ASP A 360 26.82 3.76 -1.31
CA ASP A 360 26.59 4.09 0.09
C ASP A 360 26.04 5.53 0.16
N LEU A 361 24.75 5.65 0.45
CA LEU A 361 24.04 6.92 0.46
C LEU A 361 23.98 7.47 1.89
N PRO A 362 24.33 8.74 2.15
CA PRO A 362 24.35 9.31 3.49
C PRO A 362 22.94 9.58 4.03
N LEU A 363 22.82 9.81 5.34
CA LEU A 363 21.59 10.21 6.01
C LEU A 363 20.89 11.37 5.28
N ALA A 364 19.58 11.25 5.02
CA ALA A 364 18.82 12.17 4.18
C ALA A 364 17.73 12.92 4.97
N GLU A 365 18.14 13.67 5.99
CA GLU A 365 17.25 14.55 6.76
C GLU A 365 16.77 15.76 5.95
N ASN A 366 17.62 16.25 5.04
CA ASN A 366 17.46 17.50 4.31
C ASN A 366 16.77 17.38 2.94
N ILE A 367 15.98 16.32 2.68
CA ILE A 367 15.17 16.27 1.46
C ILE A 367 14.07 17.34 1.55
N PRO A 368 14.01 18.33 0.63
CA PRO A 368 13.03 19.39 0.68
C PRO A 368 11.58 18.88 0.67
N ILE A 369 10.66 19.66 1.24
CA ILE A 369 9.23 19.30 1.31
C ILE A 369 8.50 19.47 -0.03
N ALA A 370 9.10 20.22 -0.96
CA ALA A 370 8.52 20.47 -2.27
C ALA A 370 8.23 19.14 -2.97
N ALA A 371 7.02 19.01 -3.51
CA ALA A 371 6.61 17.81 -4.22
C ALA A 371 7.61 17.48 -5.34
N ASN A 372 7.84 16.19 -5.59
CA ASN A 372 8.90 15.68 -6.48
C ASN A 372 10.36 15.87 -6.01
N SER A 373 10.62 16.41 -4.80
CA SER A 373 11.96 16.38 -4.22
C SER A 373 12.36 14.94 -3.84
N VAL A 374 13.63 14.60 -4.02
CA VAL A 374 14.15 13.24 -3.88
C VAL A 374 15.53 13.24 -3.21
N ARG A 375 15.97 12.06 -2.74
CA ARG A 375 17.33 11.88 -2.22
C ARG A 375 18.36 12.04 -3.34
N ARG A 376 19.53 12.59 -3.01
CA ARG A 376 20.70 12.64 -3.90
C ARG A 376 21.31 11.24 -4.13
N GLY A 377 22.07 11.09 -5.22
CA GLY A 377 22.77 9.85 -5.59
C GLY A 377 21.88 8.83 -6.31
N LYS A 378 22.36 7.59 -6.41
CA LYS A 378 21.67 6.48 -7.10
C LYS A 378 20.34 6.14 -6.42
N ARG A 379 19.22 6.43 -7.09
CA ARG A 379 17.88 6.07 -6.63
C ARG A 379 17.33 4.89 -7.42
N LEU A 380 16.41 4.16 -6.79
CA LEU A 380 15.60 3.14 -7.47
C LEU A 380 16.45 2.10 -8.23
N ILE A 381 17.55 1.64 -7.62
CA ILE A 381 18.39 0.60 -8.20
C ILE A 381 17.58 -0.70 -8.32
N ARG A 382 17.51 -1.25 -9.54
CA ARG A 382 16.69 -2.41 -9.90
C ARG A 382 17.40 -3.25 -10.97
N TRP A 383 17.05 -4.53 -11.02
CA TRP A 383 17.34 -5.38 -12.17
C TRP A 383 16.39 -5.03 -13.32
N ARG A 384 16.91 -4.99 -14.54
CA ARG A 384 16.12 -5.00 -15.76
C ARG A 384 15.45 -6.38 -15.88
N PRO A 385 14.11 -6.47 -15.90
CA PRO A 385 13.39 -7.73 -15.73
C PRO A 385 13.47 -8.69 -16.92
N ASP A 386 13.72 -8.19 -18.13
CA ASP A 386 13.77 -8.97 -19.37
C ASP A 386 15.20 -9.39 -19.79
N MET A 387 16.22 -8.96 -19.05
CA MET A 387 17.63 -9.13 -19.41
C MET A 387 18.42 -9.73 -18.24
N PRO A 388 19.35 -10.68 -18.49
CA PRO A 388 20.20 -11.23 -17.44
C PRO A 388 21.08 -10.13 -16.81
N SER A 389 21.24 -10.18 -15.49
CA SER A 389 22.28 -9.44 -14.74
C SER A 389 22.52 -7.98 -15.13
N THR A 390 21.47 -7.24 -15.51
CA THR A 390 21.60 -5.83 -15.93
C THR A 390 20.88 -4.93 -14.95
N LEU A 391 21.61 -3.97 -14.39
CA LEU A 391 21.09 -2.99 -13.43
C LEU A 391 20.63 -1.73 -14.14
N TYR A 392 19.63 -1.06 -13.57
CA TYR A 392 19.33 0.33 -13.89
C TYR A 392 19.01 1.12 -12.62
N TRP A 393 19.26 2.43 -12.68
CA TRP A 393 18.97 3.36 -11.60
C TRP A 393 18.72 4.76 -12.14
N VAL A 394 18.34 5.69 -11.26
CA VAL A 394 18.03 7.07 -11.62
C VAL A 394 18.81 8.04 -10.75
N GLU A 395 19.37 9.09 -11.34
CA GLU A 395 20.00 10.19 -10.62
C GLU A 395 19.35 11.53 -10.96
N ALA A 396 19.09 12.31 -9.92
CA ALA A 396 18.52 13.65 -10.01
C ALA A 396 19.59 14.69 -10.33
N GLN A 397 19.33 15.53 -11.33
CA GLN A 397 20.26 16.58 -11.79
C GLN A 397 20.01 17.94 -11.11
N ASP A 398 18.87 18.09 -10.44
CA ASP A 398 18.50 19.27 -9.63
C ASP A 398 19.03 19.18 -8.19
N GLY A 399 20.02 18.33 -7.94
CA GLY A 399 20.50 18.03 -6.58
C GLY A 399 19.41 17.44 -5.68
N GLY A 400 18.31 16.92 -6.25
CA GLY A 400 17.17 16.37 -5.53
C GLY A 400 16.16 17.40 -5.03
N ASP A 401 16.38 18.70 -5.28
CA ASP A 401 15.45 19.77 -4.91
C ASP A 401 14.55 20.13 -6.10
N ALA A 402 13.25 19.88 -5.97
CA ALA A 402 12.29 20.16 -7.04
C ALA A 402 12.10 21.65 -7.34
N ASN A 403 12.60 22.56 -6.50
CA ASN A 403 12.56 24.01 -6.76
C ASN A 403 13.70 24.49 -7.67
N VAL A 404 14.72 23.66 -7.89
CA VAL A 404 15.83 24.01 -8.78
C VAL A 404 15.44 23.63 -10.21
N GLU A 405 15.46 24.60 -11.10
CA GLU A 405 15.15 24.38 -12.53
C GLU A 405 16.39 23.90 -13.28
N VAL A 406 16.29 22.71 -13.90
CA VAL A 406 17.34 22.09 -14.70
C VAL A 406 16.71 21.26 -15.82
N SER A 407 17.44 21.04 -16.92
CA SER A 407 17.11 20.04 -17.94
C SER A 407 18.41 19.35 -18.40
N PRO A 408 18.48 18.00 -18.43
CA PRO A 408 17.45 17.08 -17.93
C PRO A 408 17.36 17.13 -16.40
N ARG A 409 16.21 16.75 -15.83
CA ARG A 409 15.96 16.67 -14.39
C ARG A 409 16.33 15.34 -13.79
N ASP A 410 16.05 14.26 -14.50
CA ASP A 410 16.46 12.91 -14.13
C ASP A 410 17.21 12.25 -15.29
N ILE A 411 18.25 11.49 -14.95
CA ILE A 411 18.96 10.63 -15.91
C ILE A 411 18.82 9.18 -15.42
N VAL A 412 18.39 8.30 -16.32
CA VAL A 412 18.31 6.86 -16.10
C VAL A 412 19.58 6.23 -16.67
N TYR A 413 20.28 5.48 -15.83
CA TYR A 413 21.49 4.76 -16.20
C TYR A 413 21.24 3.26 -16.24
N MET A 414 22.02 2.57 -17.06
CA MET A 414 22.09 1.12 -17.15
C MET A 414 23.55 0.66 -17.06
N GLU A 415 23.77 -0.49 -16.44
CA GLU A 415 25.09 -1.12 -16.33
C GLU A 415 24.94 -2.64 -16.12
N PRO A 416 25.78 -3.48 -16.71
CA PRO A 416 25.86 -4.90 -16.33
C PRO A 416 26.27 -5.05 -14.85
N ALA A 417 25.94 -6.19 -14.25
CA ALA A 417 26.30 -6.52 -12.87
C ALA A 417 27.82 -6.39 -12.63
N GLU A 418 28.63 -6.88 -13.57
CA GLU A 418 30.08 -6.79 -13.62
C GLU A 418 30.52 -6.10 -14.93
N PRO A 419 30.64 -4.76 -14.94
CA PRO A 419 31.11 -4.01 -16.11
C PRO A 419 32.59 -4.28 -16.37
N LEU A 420 33.02 -4.14 -17.63
CA LEU A 420 34.44 -4.22 -17.96
C LEU A 420 35.20 -3.08 -17.30
N ASN A 421 36.45 -3.32 -16.94
CA ASN A 421 37.22 -2.36 -16.16
C ASN A 421 37.36 -1.02 -16.92
N GLY A 422 36.93 0.08 -16.29
CA GLY A 422 36.91 1.42 -16.91
C GLY A 422 35.68 1.75 -17.77
N GLU A 423 34.75 0.81 -17.95
CA GLU A 423 33.48 1.06 -18.64
C GLU A 423 32.57 1.96 -17.78
N LYS A 424 31.97 2.98 -18.41
CA LYS A 424 31.06 3.90 -17.73
C LYS A 424 29.62 3.40 -17.88
N PRO A 425 28.75 3.67 -16.88
CA PRO A 425 27.32 3.40 -17.02
C PRO A 425 26.73 4.03 -18.27
N HIS A 426 25.94 3.26 -19.00
CA HIS A 426 25.23 3.72 -20.19
C HIS A 426 24.07 4.63 -19.79
N VAL A 427 23.91 5.78 -20.46
CA VAL A 427 22.76 6.68 -20.27
C VAL A 427 21.61 6.16 -21.12
N LEU A 428 20.64 5.51 -20.49
CA LEU A 428 19.45 4.97 -21.15
C LEU A 428 18.47 6.08 -21.56
N LEU A 429 18.21 7.03 -20.66
CA LEU A 429 17.17 8.04 -20.88
C LEU A 429 17.44 9.30 -20.07
N LYS A 430 17.18 10.46 -20.68
CA LYS A 430 17.15 11.77 -20.03
C LYS A 430 15.71 12.28 -19.99
N LEU A 431 15.27 12.74 -18.82
CA LEU A 431 13.89 13.14 -18.55
C LEU A 431 13.85 14.57 -18.03
N ASP A 432 12.90 15.38 -18.50
CA ASP A 432 12.73 16.77 -18.06
C ASP A 432 11.87 16.88 -16.80
N LEU A 433 11.06 15.86 -16.51
CA LEU A 433 10.27 15.74 -15.28
C LEU A 433 10.85 14.64 -14.40
N ARG A 434 10.25 14.42 -13.22
CA ARG A 434 10.74 13.39 -12.30
C ARG A 434 10.36 12.00 -12.80
N TYR A 435 11.33 11.09 -12.83
CA TYR A 435 11.13 9.68 -13.16
C TYR A 435 10.05 9.05 -12.27
N ARG A 436 9.21 8.21 -12.88
CA ARG A 436 8.21 7.39 -12.18
C ARG A 436 8.51 5.90 -12.24
N ARG A 437 8.65 5.34 -13.44
CA ARG A 437 8.93 3.91 -13.66
C ARG A 437 9.32 3.63 -15.11
N ILE A 438 9.84 2.44 -15.37
CA ILE A 438 9.91 1.83 -16.69
C ILE A 438 9.14 0.51 -16.64
N SER A 439 8.25 0.29 -17.61
CA SER A 439 7.61 -0.98 -17.88
C SER A 439 8.30 -1.61 -19.09
N TRP A 440 8.98 -2.73 -18.88
CA TRP A 440 9.85 -3.37 -19.86
C TRP A 440 9.10 -4.37 -20.73
N CYS A 441 9.39 -4.47 -22.02
CA CYS A 441 9.03 -5.63 -22.84
C CYS A 441 10.28 -6.52 -23.01
N TYR A 442 10.11 -7.76 -23.47
CA TYR A 442 11.27 -8.52 -23.95
C TYR A 442 11.95 -7.84 -25.15
N GLY A 443 13.23 -7.51 -25.03
CA GLY A 443 14.06 -6.95 -26.11
C GLY A 443 13.79 -5.47 -26.38
N LEU A 444 13.52 -5.12 -27.64
CA LEU A 444 13.69 -3.77 -28.21
C LEU A 444 12.83 -2.62 -27.66
N HIS A 445 11.84 -2.83 -26.78
CA HIS A 445 10.93 -1.75 -26.38
C HIS A 445 10.69 -1.72 -24.88
N ALA A 446 10.57 -0.52 -24.32
CA ALA A 446 10.03 -0.29 -22.99
C ALA A 446 9.24 1.01 -22.93
N LEU A 447 8.34 1.14 -21.96
CA LEU A 447 7.59 2.36 -21.68
C LEU A 447 8.16 3.06 -20.45
N ALA A 448 8.76 4.23 -20.63
CA ALA A 448 9.26 5.06 -19.53
C ALA A 448 8.25 6.15 -19.16
N TYR A 449 8.05 6.37 -17.87
CA TYR A 449 7.06 7.31 -17.34
C TYR A 449 7.75 8.39 -16.51
N GLU A 450 7.37 9.64 -16.74
CA GLU A 450 7.76 10.79 -15.93
C GLU A 450 6.53 11.59 -15.49
N TYR A 451 6.65 12.33 -14.39
CA TYR A 451 5.55 13.12 -13.83
C TYR A 451 6.02 14.31 -13.01
N TRP A 452 5.25 15.39 -13.07
CA TRP A 452 5.44 16.58 -12.28
C TRP A 452 4.18 16.96 -11.51
N HIS A 453 4.31 17.14 -10.19
CA HIS A 453 3.20 17.40 -9.29
C HIS A 453 2.61 18.78 -9.49
N LYS A 454 3.44 19.83 -9.61
CA LYS A 454 2.97 21.23 -9.71
C LYS A 454 1.99 21.43 -10.86
N THR A 455 2.19 20.73 -11.97
CA THR A 455 1.37 20.83 -13.18
C THR A 455 0.47 19.62 -13.41
N CYS A 456 0.53 18.61 -12.53
CA CYS A 456 -0.06 17.30 -12.73
C CYS A 456 0.27 16.67 -14.10
N ARG A 457 1.37 17.09 -14.76
CA ARG A 457 1.74 16.62 -16.09
C ARG A 457 2.41 15.26 -16.00
N THR A 458 2.01 14.32 -16.85
CA THR A 458 2.66 13.02 -17.01
C THR A 458 2.97 12.79 -18.49
N ARG A 459 4.16 12.26 -18.74
CA ARG A 459 4.59 11.83 -20.08
C ARG A 459 4.96 10.36 -20.06
N THR A 460 4.63 9.69 -21.16
CA THR A 460 5.03 8.30 -21.43
C THR A 460 5.86 8.28 -22.70
N TRP A 461 7.03 7.68 -22.61
CA TRP A 461 8.01 7.55 -23.69
C TRP A 461 8.14 6.09 -24.09
N ILE A 462 8.28 5.83 -25.38
CA ILE A 462 8.77 4.55 -25.89
C ILE A 462 10.27 4.70 -26.04
N ILE A 463 11.01 3.75 -25.45
CA ILE A 463 12.47 3.68 -25.54
C ILE A 463 12.88 2.33 -26.12
N SER A 464 14.09 2.28 -26.68
CA SER A 464 14.71 1.07 -27.20
C SER A 464 15.99 0.74 -26.44
N PRO A 465 15.90 0.01 -25.31
CA PRO A 465 17.01 -0.13 -24.37
C PRO A 465 18.24 -0.88 -24.92
N ASP A 466 18.07 -1.64 -25.99
CA ASP A 466 19.13 -2.45 -26.62
C ASP A 466 19.68 -1.80 -27.91
N CYS A 467 19.21 -0.59 -28.28
CA CYS A 467 19.62 0.09 -29.51
C CYS A 467 19.83 1.58 -29.25
N ASN A 468 21.10 1.99 -29.19
CA ASN A 468 21.49 3.36 -28.88
C ASN A 468 21.17 4.36 -30.01
N ASP A 469 20.98 3.88 -31.24
CA ASP A 469 20.72 4.73 -32.41
C ASP A 469 19.25 5.19 -32.48
N LEU A 470 18.36 4.54 -31.74
CA LEU A 470 16.94 4.86 -31.71
C LEU A 470 16.63 5.86 -30.59
N SER A 471 16.30 7.08 -30.99
CA SER A 471 15.89 8.13 -30.06
C SER A 471 14.56 7.80 -29.37
N PRO A 472 14.41 8.09 -28.06
CA PRO A 472 13.15 7.99 -27.35
C PRO A 472 12.01 8.74 -28.07
N ARG A 473 10.84 8.11 -28.18
CA ARG A 473 9.66 8.69 -28.83
C ARG A 473 8.56 8.97 -27.80
N LEU A 474 8.06 10.19 -27.78
CA LEU A 474 6.93 10.56 -26.93
C LEU A 474 5.66 9.85 -27.40
N LEU A 475 5.04 9.08 -26.51
CA LEU A 475 3.80 8.36 -26.79
C LEU A 475 2.58 9.13 -26.26
N PHE A 476 2.65 9.62 -25.02
CA PHE A 476 1.57 10.40 -24.40
C PHE A 476 2.15 11.59 -23.63
N ASP A 477 1.51 12.75 -23.72
CA ASP A 477 1.79 13.96 -22.93
C ASP A 477 0.47 14.61 -22.51
N ARG A 478 0.27 14.71 -21.20
CA ARG A 478 -1.07 14.58 -20.66
C ARG A 478 -1.15 15.07 -19.22
N SER A 479 -2.31 15.56 -18.77
CA SER A 479 -2.57 15.77 -17.34
C SER A 479 -2.99 14.45 -16.69
N SER A 480 -2.42 14.09 -15.54
CA SER A 480 -2.86 12.93 -14.77
C SER A 480 -4.26 13.11 -14.19
N GLU A 481 -4.74 14.34 -14.09
CA GLU A 481 -6.07 14.65 -13.56
C GLU A 481 -7.17 14.45 -14.58
N ASP A 482 -6.89 14.53 -15.88
CA ASP A 482 -7.91 14.24 -16.90
C ASP A 482 -8.08 12.70 -16.99
N ALA A 483 -9.17 12.20 -16.44
CA ALA A 483 -9.51 10.80 -16.42
C ALA A 483 -10.07 10.33 -17.78
N TYR A 484 -10.71 11.22 -18.54
CA TYR A 484 -11.41 10.88 -19.80
C TYR A 484 -10.45 10.50 -20.93
N SER A 485 -9.28 11.14 -21.02
CA SER A 485 -8.28 10.77 -22.02
C SER A 485 -7.17 9.84 -21.49
N SER A 486 -7.39 9.21 -20.34
CA SER A 486 -6.44 8.24 -19.77
C SER A 486 -6.24 7.03 -20.71
N PRO A 487 -5.00 6.75 -21.18
CA PRO A 487 -4.72 5.60 -22.05
C PRO A 487 -4.67 4.28 -21.28
N GLY A 488 -4.88 4.29 -19.97
CA GLY A 488 -4.74 3.12 -19.12
C GLY A 488 -3.28 2.74 -18.84
N SER A 489 -3.06 1.45 -18.59
CA SER A 489 -1.76 0.87 -18.25
C SER A 489 -1.54 -0.43 -19.01
N PRO A 490 -0.29 -0.75 -19.40
CA PRO A 490 -0.01 -1.98 -20.11
C PRO A 490 -0.35 -3.22 -19.26
N MET A 491 -0.87 -4.27 -19.88
CA MET A 491 -1.00 -5.57 -19.23
C MET A 491 0.36 -6.26 -19.14
N MET A 492 0.62 -6.81 -17.96
CA MET A 492 1.89 -7.46 -17.66
C MET A 492 1.76 -8.98 -17.76
N CYS A 493 2.80 -9.60 -18.30
CA CYS A 493 3.05 -11.03 -18.33
C CYS A 493 4.21 -11.37 -17.38
N ARG A 494 4.19 -12.60 -16.84
CA ARG A 494 5.25 -13.09 -15.95
C ARG A 494 6.21 -13.94 -16.77
N THR A 495 7.51 -13.70 -16.59
CA THR A 495 8.57 -14.46 -17.26
C THR A 495 8.82 -15.80 -16.55
N PRO A 496 9.54 -16.75 -17.17
CA PRO A 496 10.03 -17.96 -16.49
C PRO A 496 10.86 -17.66 -15.24
N ALA A 497 11.59 -16.53 -15.23
CA ALA A 497 12.36 -16.05 -14.08
C ALA A 497 11.49 -15.41 -12.98
N GLY A 498 10.17 -15.38 -13.14
CA GLY A 498 9.25 -14.76 -12.19
C GLY A 498 9.21 -13.23 -12.21
N THR A 499 9.93 -12.57 -13.12
CA THR A 499 9.87 -11.12 -13.33
C THR A 499 8.61 -10.73 -14.12
N LEU A 500 8.26 -9.44 -14.12
CA LEU A 500 7.10 -8.92 -14.87
C LEU A 500 7.56 -8.03 -16.01
N VAL A 501 7.04 -8.33 -17.21
CA VAL A 501 7.26 -7.56 -18.45
C VAL A 501 5.93 -7.28 -19.13
N ILE A 502 5.85 -6.30 -20.02
CA ILE A 502 4.67 -6.04 -20.84
C ILE A 502 4.46 -7.23 -21.78
N ALA A 503 3.22 -7.70 -21.89
CA ALA A 503 2.86 -8.70 -22.88
C ALA A 503 2.82 -8.10 -24.28
N LYS A 504 3.58 -8.68 -25.21
CA LYS A 504 3.46 -8.39 -26.64
C LYS A 504 2.32 -9.20 -27.21
N ILE A 505 1.48 -8.57 -28.01
CA ILE A 505 0.40 -9.24 -28.73
C ILE A 505 0.82 -9.42 -30.18
N LYS A 506 0.76 -10.67 -30.63
CA LYS A 506 0.93 -11.03 -32.03
C LYS A 506 -0.44 -10.99 -32.70
N THR A 507 -0.46 -10.34 -33.85
CA THR A 507 -1.64 -10.14 -34.69
C THR A 507 -1.32 -10.55 -36.11
N ASN A 508 -2.33 -10.66 -36.98
CA ASN A 508 -2.11 -10.86 -38.41
C ASN A 508 -1.61 -9.58 -39.12
N TYR A 509 -1.61 -8.43 -38.44
CA TYR A 509 -1.08 -7.17 -38.94
C TYR A 509 0.41 -7.02 -38.60
N GLU A 510 1.12 -6.29 -39.44
CA GLU A 510 2.48 -5.85 -39.12
C GLU A 510 2.49 -4.86 -37.95
N GLY A 511 3.59 -4.88 -37.19
CA GLY A 511 3.82 -4.00 -36.05
C GLY A 511 3.98 -4.74 -34.72
N THR A 512 4.34 -3.98 -33.69
CA THR A 512 4.39 -4.49 -32.32
C THR A 512 3.19 -3.97 -31.54
N TYR A 513 2.39 -4.87 -30.99
CA TYR A 513 1.18 -4.52 -30.24
C TYR A 513 1.32 -4.86 -28.76
N ILE A 514 0.67 -4.07 -27.92
CA ILE A 514 0.53 -4.32 -26.48
C ILE A 514 -0.93 -4.09 -26.07
N LEU A 515 -1.34 -4.68 -24.95
CA LEU A 515 -2.65 -4.45 -24.35
C LEU A 515 -2.60 -3.32 -23.33
N MET A 516 -3.48 -2.35 -23.47
CA MET A 516 -3.66 -1.23 -22.56
C MET A 516 -5.00 -1.36 -21.85
N LYS A 517 -4.99 -1.58 -20.54
CA LYS A 517 -6.22 -1.64 -19.73
C LYS A 517 -6.47 -0.34 -18.99
N GLY A 518 -7.71 0.16 -19.01
CA GLY A 518 -8.07 1.43 -18.37
C GLY A 518 -9.42 1.38 -17.65
N GLN A 519 -9.64 2.35 -16.77
CA GLN A 519 -10.93 2.51 -16.08
C GLN A 519 -12.00 3.17 -16.98
N GLY A 520 -11.58 3.85 -18.05
CA GLY A 520 -12.46 4.47 -19.06
C GLY A 520 -13.50 5.43 -18.49
N ALA A 521 -13.06 6.46 -17.76
CA ALA A 521 -13.98 7.48 -17.25
C ALA A 521 -14.70 8.19 -18.42
N THR A 522 -16.01 8.38 -18.30
CA THR A 522 -16.86 9.09 -19.27
C THR A 522 -17.91 9.93 -18.54
N PRO A 523 -18.61 10.87 -19.21
CA PRO A 523 -19.73 11.60 -18.60
C PRO A 523 -20.86 10.72 -18.06
N LYS A 524 -21.01 9.49 -18.58
CA LYS A 524 -21.99 8.49 -18.12
C LYS A 524 -21.47 7.61 -16.96
N GLY A 525 -20.19 7.74 -16.60
CA GLY A 525 -19.51 6.93 -15.61
C GLY A 525 -18.36 6.11 -16.20
N SER A 526 -17.63 5.41 -15.34
CA SER A 526 -16.48 4.61 -15.76
C SER A 526 -16.92 3.34 -16.51
N VAL A 527 -16.33 3.15 -17.68
CA VAL A 527 -16.51 2.01 -18.59
C VAL A 527 -15.13 1.41 -18.84
N PRO A 528 -14.68 0.47 -18.01
CA PRO A 528 -13.34 -0.10 -18.17
C PRO A 528 -13.16 -0.75 -19.53
N PHE A 529 -11.94 -0.74 -20.02
CA PHE A 529 -11.63 -1.16 -21.38
C PHE A 529 -10.30 -1.88 -21.50
N LEU A 530 -10.13 -2.51 -22.65
CA LEU A 530 -8.88 -3.07 -23.15
C LEU A 530 -8.67 -2.59 -24.58
N ASP A 531 -7.63 -1.79 -24.78
CA ASP A 531 -7.20 -1.32 -26.09
C ASP A 531 -5.98 -2.14 -26.53
N LEU A 532 -5.95 -2.50 -27.81
CA LEU A 532 -4.77 -2.99 -28.50
C LEU A 532 -4.02 -1.78 -29.08
N LEU A 533 -2.81 -1.52 -28.58
CA LEU A 533 -2.00 -0.37 -28.97
C LEU A 533 -0.82 -0.81 -29.84
N ASN A 534 -0.72 -0.27 -31.05
CA ASN A 534 0.48 -0.37 -31.87
C ASN A 534 1.55 0.59 -31.33
N ILE A 535 2.64 0.06 -30.78
CA ILE A 535 3.68 0.89 -30.17
C ILE A 535 4.58 1.59 -31.19
N THR A 536 4.51 1.23 -32.47
CA THR A 536 5.27 1.92 -33.52
C THR A 536 4.53 3.17 -33.98
N THR A 537 3.22 3.06 -34.23
CA THR A 537 2.41 4.15 -34.78
C THR A 537 1.67 4.96 -33.72
N GLY A 538 1.44 4.39 -32.54
CA GLY A 538 0.55 4.96 -31.51
C GLY A 538 -0.94 4.75 -31.78
N ALA A 539 -1.31 4.07 -32.89
CA ALA A 539 -2.69 3.74 -33.19
C ALA A 539 -3.25 2.72 -32.19
N LYS A 540 -4.52 2.88 -31.80
CA LYS A 540 -5.19 2.04 -30.82
C LYS A 540 -6.52 1.51 -31.36
N GLU A 541 -6.85 0.28 -30.99
CA GLU A 541 -8.11 -0.38 -31.30
C GLU A 541 -8.77 -0.87 -30.01
N ARG A 542 -10.07 -0.59 -29.82
CA ARG A 542 -10.84 -1.09 -28.69
C ARG A 542 -11.22 -2.56 -28.94
N ILE A 543 -10.59 -3.49 -28.21
CA ILE A 543 -10.88 -4.93 -28.40
C ILE A 543 -11.85 -5.49 -27.36
N TRP A 544 -11.97 -4.84 -26.21
CA TRP A 544 -12.94 -5.18 -25.16
C TRP A 544 -13.32 -3.94 -24.33
N GLU A 545 -14.58 -3.89 -23.92
CA GLU A 545 -15.11 -2.87 -23.01
C GLU A 545 -16.19 -3.45 -22.12
N SER A 546 -16.31 -2.90 -20.91
CA SER A 546 -17.41 -3.20 -20.01
C SER A 546 -18.73 -2.75 -20.61
N SER A 547 -19.79 -3.52 -20.35
CA SER A 547 -21.17 -3.06 -20.61
C SER A 547 -21.45 -1.75 -19.88
N VAL A 548 -22.16 -0.83 -20.53
CA VAL A 548 -22.56 0.46 -19.92
C VAL A 548 -23.86 0.33 -19.14
N ASP A 549 -24.73 -0.63 -19.50
CA ASP A 549 -26.12 -0.65 -19.04
C ASP A 549 -26.35 -1.48 -17.77
N LYS A 550 -25.64 -2.60 -17.61
CA LYS A 550 -25.90 -3.55 -16.50
C LYS A 550 -24.70 -3.80 -15.60
N TYR A 551 -23.55 -4.11 -16.18
CA TYR A 551 -22.40 -4.61 -15.42
C TYR A 551 -21.30 -3.57 -15.31
N TYR A 552 -20.51 -3.70 -14.25
CA TYR A 552 -19.19 -3.10 -14.15
C TYR A 552 -18.17 -4.23 -14.23
N GLU A 553 -17.48 -4.31 -15.36
CA GLU A 553 -16.44 -5.31 -15.61
C GLU A 553 -15.07 -4.64 -15.62
N SER A 554 -14.04 -5.30 -15.10
CA SER A 554 -12.67 -4.78 -15.11
C SER A 554 -11.67 -5.90 -15.42
N ALA A 555 -10.82 -5.68 -16.43
CA ALA A 555 -9.69 -6.55 -16.73
C ALA A 555 -8.63 -6.49 -15.61
N LEU A 556 -8.35 -7.63 -15.00
CA LEU A 556 -7.48 -7.73 -13.83
C LEU A 556 -6.06 -8.15 -14.22
N ALA A 557 -5.92 -9.31 -14.84
CA ALA A 557 -4.61 -9.92 -15.12
C ALA A 557 -4.65 -10.77 -16.40
N LEU A 558 -3.52 -10.85 -17.09
CA LEU A 558 -3.34 -11.74 -18.23
C LEU A 558 -3.24 -13.19 -17.72
N MET A 559 -3.99 -14.09 -18.36
CA MET A 559 -4.00 -15.52 -18.06
C MET A 559 -3.25 -16.32 -19.12
N SER A 560 -3.16 -15.83 -20.37
CA SER A 560 -2.27 -16.46 -21.36
C SER A 560 -0.81 -16.37 -20.93
N TYR A 561 -0.07 -17.45 -21.17
CA TYR A 561 1.35 -17.55 -20.86
C TYR A 561 2.15 -17.96 -22.08
N HIS A 562 3.28 -17.30 -22.25
CA HIS A 562 4.34 -17.69 -23.18
C HIS A 562 5.68 -17.30 -22.55
N PRO A 563 6.74 -18.11 -22.64
CA PRO A 563 8.03 -17.81 -21.99
C PRO A 563 8.64 -16.46 -22.38
N LYS A 564 8.40 -16.00 -23.62
CA LYS A 564 8.84 -14.67 -24.12
C LYS A 564 7.77 -13.58 -23.98
N CYS A 565 6.68 -13.86 -23.27
CA CYS A 565 5.53 -12.98 -23.12
C CYS A 565 4.99 -12.44 -24.46
N GLU A 566 5.00 -13.28 -25.48
CA GLU A 566 4.41 -13.02 -26.79
C GLU A 566 3.16 -13.89 -26.90
N ILE A 567 1.99 -13.25 -26.94
CA ILE A 567 0.69 -13.91 -26.90
C ILE A 567 -0.02 -13.69 -28.22
N GLN A 568 -0.53 -14.77 -28.83
CA GLN A 568 -1.38 -14.65 -30.01
C GLN A 568 -2.72 -14.03 -29.61
N LEU A 569 -3.20 -13.03 -30.34
CA LEU A 569 -4.48 -12.38 -30.03
C LEU A 569 -5.65 -13.38 -29.99
N ASN A 570 -5.66 -14.38 -30.87
CA ASN A 570 -6.69 -15.41 -30.94
C ASN A 570 -6.58 -16.46 -29.82
N GLU A 571 -5.54 -16.42 -29.00
CA GLU A 571 -5.34 -17.29 -27.83
C GLU A 571 -5.38 -16.47 -26.52
N LEU A 572 -5.81 -15.20 -26.62
CA LEU A 572 -5.84 -14.29 -25.48
C LEU A 572 -6.86 -14.75 -24.44
N LYS A 573 -6.37 -14.89 -23.21
CA LYS A 573 -7.14 -15.17 -22.00
C LYS A 573 -6.78 -14.12 -20.96
N PHE A 574 -7.77 -13.51 -20.33
CA PHE A 574 -7.55 -12.66 -19.17
C PHE A 574 -8.64 -12.79 -18.11
N LEU A 575 -8.24 -12.55 -16.88
CA LEU A 575 -9.12 -12.53 -15.72
C LEU A 575 -9.87 -11.21 -15.67
N ILE A 576 -11.19 -11.27 -15.51
CA ILE A 576 -12.04 -10.12 -15.25
C ILE A 576 -12.72 -10.24 -13.89
N SER A 577 -12.92 -9.11 -13.21
CA SER A 577 -13.99 -9.00 -12.21
C SER A 577 -15.24 -8.48 -12.88
N LYS A 578 -16.40 -9.04 -12.55
CA LYS A 578 -17.71 -8.60 -13.02
C LYS A 578 -18.65 -8.46 -11.84
N GLU A 579 -19.23 -7.28 -11.70
CA GLU A 579 -20.20 -6.94 -10.65
C GLU A 579 -21.35 -6.13 -11.25
N SER A 580 -22.45 -5.99 -10.52
CA SER A 580 -23.56 -5.09 -10.89
C SER A 580 -24.01 -4.29 -9.67
N ARG A 581 -25.07 -3.50 -9.80
CA ARG A 581 -25.66 -2.79 -8.66
C ARG A 581 -26.13 -3.74 -7.54
N SER A 582 -26.61 -4.92 -7.91
CA SER A 582 -27.19 -5.92 -7.00
C SER A 582 -26.37 -7.21 -6.87
N GLU A 583 -25.41 -7.43 -7.78
CA GLU A 583 -24.58 -8.64 -7.79
C GLU A 583 -23.16 -8.30 -7.35
N ALA A 584 -22.68 -9.00 -6.30
CA ALA A 584 -21.31 -8.87 -5.81
C ALA A 584 -20.30 -9.34 -6.87
N ALA A 585 -19.08 -8.81 -6.79
CA ALA A 585 -18.04 -9.16 -7.74
C ALA A 585 -17.70 -10.66 -7.76
N GLN A 586 -17.82 -11.24 -8.95
CA GLN A 586 -17.32 -12.56 -9.29
C GLN A 586 -16.15 -12.45 -10.27
N TYR A 587 -15.31 -13.47 -10.30
CA TYR A 587 -14.23 -13.59 -11.26
C TYR A 587 -14.65 -14.46 -12.44
N TYR A 588 -14.26 -14.04 -13.63
CA TYR A 588 -14.43 -14.78 -14.87
C TYR A 588 -13.12 -14.80 -15.66
N VAL A 589 -12.93 -15.83 -16.47
CA VAL A 589 -11.91 -15.86 -17.51
C VAL A 589 -12.57 -15.49 -18.83
N SER A 590 -12.08 -14.44 -19.49
CA SER A 590 -12.52 -14.04 -20.83
C SER A 590 -11.53 -14.56 -21.87
N ILE A 591 -12.03 -15.21 -22.93
CA ILE A 591 -11.27 -16.03 -23.88
C ILE A 591 -11.55 -15.59 -25.32
N TRP A 592 -10.50 -15.29 -26.08
CA TRP A 592 -10.55 -14.97 -27.51
C TRP A 592 -10.49 -16.24 -28.37
N PRO A 593 -10.94 -16.18 -29.64
CA PRO A 593 -11.48 -15.00 -30.34
C PRO A 593 -12.96 -14.72 -30.03
N ASP A 594 -13.71 -15.70 -29.53
CA ASP A 594 -15.16 -15.64 -29.34
C ASP A 594 -15.60 -14.69 -28.20
N LYS A 595 -14.64 -14.20 -27.40
CA LYS A 595 -14.85 -13.40 -26.19
C LYS A 595 -15.74 -14.12 -25.16
N LYS A 596 -15.69 -15.46 -25.15
CA LYS A 596 -16.41 -16.31 -24.20
C LYS A 596 -15.98 -15.95 -22.77
N GLN A 597 -16.94 -15.79 -21.86
CA GLN A 597 -16.68 -15.58 -20.43
C GLN A 597 -17.04 -16.85 -19.65
N VAL A 598 -16.11 -17.36 -18.85
CA VAL A 598 -16.31 -18.51 -17.96
C VAL A 598 -16.18 -18.06 -16.52
N GLN A 599 -17.25 -18.23 -15.73
CA GLN A 599 -17.25 -17.87 -14.32
C GLN A 599 -16.43 -18.85 -13.50
N ILE A 600 -15.51 -18.35 -12.67
CA ILE A 600 -14.62 -19.19 -11.86
C ILE A 600 -14.84 -19.01 -10.35
N THR A 601 -15.73 -18.12 -9.93
CA THR A 601 -16.16 -17.98 -8.53
C THR A 601 -17.66 -17.85 -8.40
N SER A 602 -18.21 -18.30 -7.29
CA SER A 602 -19.64 -18.16 -6.96
C SER A 602 -19.80 -17.73 -5.50
N TYR A 603 -19.38 -16.51 -5.19
CA TYR A 603 -19.53 -15.95 -3.86
C TYR A 603 -20.99 -15.56 -3.59
N PRO A 604 -21.55 -15.85 -2.41
CA PRO A 604 -22.89 -15.39 -2.04
C PRO A 604 -22.94 -13.86 -1.90
N HIS A 605 -24.15 -13.30 -1.90
CA HIS A 605 -24.31 -11.88 -1.61
C HIS A 605 -23.86 -11.59 -0.17
N PRO A 606 -22.89 -10.67 0.05
CA PRO A 606 -22.28 -10.49 1.37
C PRO A 606 -23.23 -9.91 2.43
N TYR A 607 -24.22 -9.11 2.05
CA TYR A 607 -25.19 -8.50 2.98
C TYR A 607 -26.61 -8.60 2.42
N PRO A 608 -27.26 -9.79 2.50
CA PRO A 608 -28.59 -10.04 1.93
C PRO A 608 -29.65 -9.02 2.38
N GLN A 609 -29.56 -8.54 3.62
CA GLN A 609 -30.45 -7.53 4.19
C GLN A 609 -30.36 -6.16 3.51
N LEU A 610 -29.29 -5.90 2.75
CA LEU A 610 -29.09 -4.66 1.98
C LEU A 610 -29.10 -4.90 0.46
N ALA A 611 -29.50 -6.08 0.00
CA ALA A 611 -29.44 -6.45 -1.43
C ALA A 611 -30.31 -5.53 -2.33
N SER A 612 -31.39 -4.98 -1.79
CA SER A 612 -32.30 -4.04 -2.48
C SER A 612 -32.08 -2.58 -2.07
N LEU A 613 -30.91 -2.23 -1.53
CA LEU A 613 -30.55 -0.83 -1.28
C LEU A 613 -30.65 -0.03 -2.58
N GLN A 614 -31.06 1.23 -2.48
CA GLN A 614 -31.10 2.11 -3.65
C GLN A 614 -29.80 2.90 -3.71
N ARG A 615 -29.25 3.03 -4.91
CA ARG A 615 -28.00 3.73 -5.19
C ARG A 615 -28.18 4.58 -6.42
N GLU A 616 -27.82 5.85 -6.31
CA GLU A 616 -27.93 6.83 -7.38
C GLU A 616 -26.68 7.73 -7.41
N ILE A 617 -26.21 8.08 -8.61
CA ILE A 617 -25.23 9.15 -8.78
C ILE A 617 -25.99 10.44 -9.04
N ILE A 618 -26.02 11.32 -8.05
CA ILE A 618 -26.64 12.63 -8.17
C ILE A 618 -25.65 13.63 -8.75
N ARG A 619 -26.16 14.64 -9.46
CA ARG A 619 -25.39 15.72 -10.07
C ARG A 619 -25.87 17.04 -9.52
N TYR A 620 -24.95 17.92 -9.19
CA TYR A 620 -25.24 19.28 -8.72
C TYR A 620 -24.21 20.24 -9.28
N GLU A 621 -24.52 21.52 -9.25
CA GLU A 621 -23.65 22.59 -9.74
C GLU A 621 -23.34 23.51 -8.57
N ARG A 622 -22.06 23.83 -8.38
CA ARG A 622 -21.64 24.86 -7.42
C ARG A 622 -21.87 26.23 -8.05
N ASP A 623 -22.08 27.27 -7.23
CA ASP A 623 -22.37 28.64 -7.66
C ASP A 623 -21.41 29.23 -8.72
N ASP A 624 -20.20 28.69 -8.85
CA ASP A 624 -19.23 29.09 -9.88
C ASP A 624 -19.23 28.22 -11.15
N GLY A 625 -20.30 27.44 -11.38
CA GLY A 625 -20.55 26.65 -12.59
C GLY A 625 -19.84 25.30 -12.65
N VAL A 626 -19.11 24.91 -11.60
CA VAL A 626 -18.43 23.60 -11.58
C VAL A 626 -19.47 22.51 -11.36
N LYS A 627 -19.52 21.54 -12.30
CA LYS A 627 -20.40 20.39 -12.24
C LYS A 627 -19.82 19.32 -11.31
N LEU A 628 -20.58 18.94 -10.30
CA LEU A 628 -20.16 18.04 -9.23
C LEU A 628 -21.06 16.80 -9.19
N THR A 629 -20.57 15.76 -8.54
CA THR A 629 -21.31 14.51 -8.35
C THR A 629 -21.22 14.06 -6.91
N ALA A 630 -22.24 13.33 -6.46
CA ALA A 630 -22.19 12.55 -5.22
C ALA A 630 -22.89 11.21 -5.46
N THR A 631 -22.63 10.22 -4.63
CA THR A 631 -23.38 8.96 -4.66
C THR A 631 -24.35 8.92 -3.49
N LEU A 632 -25.65 8.95 -3.78
CA LEU A 632 -26.70 8.79 -2.78
C LEU A 632 -27.01 7.31 -2.59
N TYR A 633 -27.06 6.88 -1.34
CA TYR A 633 -27.51 5.56 -0.94
C TYR A 633 -28.72 5.72 -0.02
N LEU A 634 -29.79 4.97 -0.32
CA LEU A 634 -31.00 4.92 0.48
C LEU A 634 -31.21 3.50 1.01
N PRO A 635 -31.76 3.35 2.22
CA PRO A 635 -32.02 2.06 2.81
C PRO A 635 -33.03 1.25 1.97
N PRO A 636 -32.96 -0.08 2.01
CA PRO A 636 -33.93 -0.95 1.34
C PRO A 636 -35.39 -0.58 1.66
N GLY A 637 -36.24 -0.58 0.64
CA GLY A 637 -37.69 -0.35 0.81
C GLY A 637 -38.12 1.11 1.03
N TYR A 638 -37.20 2.05 1.20
CA TYR A 638 -37.54 3.46 1.42
C TYR A 638 -38.29 4.08 0.24
N ASN A 639 -39.39 4.77 0.55
CA ASN A 639 -40.22 5.52 -0.38
C ASN A 639 -40.40 6.96 0.14
N PRO A 640 -39.79 7.97 -0.52
CA PRO A 640 -39.87 9.37 -0.09
C PRO A 640 -41.29 9.89 0.12
N SER A 641 -42.25 9.45 -0.71
CA SER A 641 -43.64 9.91 -0.64
C SER A 641 -44.43 9.34 0.54
N LYS A 642 -43.97 8.21 1.11
CA LYS A 642 -44.65 7.54 2.23
C LYS A 642 -43.92 7.75 3.56
N ASP A 643 -42.59 7.71 3.53
CA ASP A 643 -41.76 7.60 4.72
C ASP A 643 -41.23 8.97 5.19
N GLY A 644 -41.33 10.01 4.36
CA GLY A 644 -40.81 11.33 4.68
C GLY A 644 -39.28 11.40 4.73
N PRO A 645 -38.68 12.46 5.29
CA PRO A 645 -37.23 12.65 5.27
C PRO A 645 -36.48 11.67 6.17
N LEU A 646 -35.29 11.23 5.72
CA LEU A 646 -34.36 10.42 6.50
C LEU A 646 -33.25 11.27 7.12
N ALA A 647 -32.72 10.82 8.26
CA ALA A 647 -31.43 11.29 8.75
C ALA A 647 -30.34 10.92 7.72
N CYS A 648 -29.52 11.90 7.32
CA CYS A 648 -28.50 11.73 6.28
C CYS A 648 -27.10 11.87 6.86
N LEU A 649 -26.23 10.90 6.57
CA LEU A 649 -24.80 10.97 6.84
C LEU A 649 -24.07 11.38 5.56
N ILE A 650 -23.36 12.51 5.63
CA ILE A 650 -22.51 12.98 4.53
C ILE A 650 -21.08 12.53 4.80
N TRP A 651 -20.53 11.76 3.88
CA TRP A 651 -19.14 11.28 3.93
C TRP A 651 -18.33 11.91 2.81
N SER A 652 -17.51 12.89 3.15
CA SER A 652 -16.75 13.66 2.17
C SER A 652 -15.27 13.75 2.52
N TYR A 653 -14.46 13.90 1.47
CA TYR A 653 -13.07 14.28 1.61
C TYR A 653 -12.71 15.19 0.42
N PRO A 654 -12.19 16.40 0.66
CA PRO A 654 -11.90 17.34 -0.42
C PRO A 654 -10.77 16.83 -1.32
N GLY A 655 -10.85 17.17 -2.60
CA GLY A 655 -9.82 16.83 -3.60
C GLY A 655 -9.22 18.08 -4.23
N ASP A 656 -7.89 18.11 -4.37
CA ASP A 656 -7.17 19.19 -5.05
C ASP A 656 -7.15 18.96 -6.57
N PHE A 657 -7.40 20.02 -7.34
CA PHE A 657 -7.39 19.99 -8.81
C PHE A 657 -6.68 21.22 -9.40
N LYS A 658 -6.01 21.04 -10.54
CA LYS A 658 -5.42 22.16 -11.32
C LYS A 658 -6.38 22.75 -12.37
N SER A 659 -7.54 22.13 -12.59
CA SER A 659 -8.55 22.64 -13.53
C SER A 659 -9.99 22.27 -13.13
N ARG A 660 -10.94 23.14 -13.50
CA ARG A 660 -12.38 22.91 -13.30
C ARG A 660 -12.89 21.72 -14.10
N GLU A 661 -12.39 21.55 -15.32
CA GLU A 661 -12.77 20.46 -16.22
C GLU A 661 -12.42 19.13 -15.58
N ALA A 662 -11.21 18.99 -15.03
CA ALA A 662 -10.77 17.76 -14.38
C ALA A 662 -11.53 17.45 -13.08
N ALA A 663 -11.88 18.50 -12.32
CA ALA A 663 -12.71 18.40 -11.12
C ALA A 663 -14.13 17.91 -11.43
N GLY A 664 -14.70 18.32 -12.57
CA GLY A 664 -16.05 17.95 -13.00
C GLY A 664 -16.17 16.60 -13.73
N GLN A 665 -15.07 15.87 -13.93
CA GLN A 665 -15.12 14.58 -14.61
C GLN A 665 -15.72 13.48 -13.72
N VAL A 666 -16.65 12.71 -14.28
CA VAL A 666 -17.27 11.57 -13.60
C VAL A 666 -16.32 10.38 -13.64
N ARG A 667 -15.91 9.89 -12.45
CA ARG A 667 -14.94 8.78 -12.32
C ARG A 667 -15.54 7.50 -11.74
N ARG A 668 -16.85 7.48 -11.52
CA ARG A 668 -17.56 6.34 -10.89
C ARG A 668 -18.54 5.73 -11.87
N SER A 669 -18.67 4.40 -11.81
CA SER A 669 -19.68 3.69 -12.59
C SER A 669 -21.01 3.61 -11.82
N PRO A 670 -22.16 3.83 -12.47
CA PRO A 670 -23.47 3.54 -11.88
C PRO A 670 -23.70 2.05 -11.64
N ASN A 671 -22.94 1.16 -12.29
CA ASN A 671 -23.13 -0.29 -12.22
C ASN A 671 -22.30 -0.98 -11.13
N LYS A 672 -21.50 -0.22 -10.37
CA LYS A 672 -20.64 -0.80 -9.33
C LYS A 672 -21.44 -1.27 -8.12
N PHE A 673 -21.10 -2.46 -7.62
CA PHE A 673 -21.64 -3.02 -6.39
C PHE A 673 -21.20 -2.20 -5.15
N ALA A 674 -22.14 -1.99 -4.23
CA ALA A 674 -21.95 -1.15 -3.05
C ALA A 674 -21.22 -1.90 -1.93
N ARG A 675 -19.88 -2.01 -1.98
CA ARG A 675 -19.08 -2.71 -0.96
C ARG A 675 -19.13 -2.02 0.39
N ILE A 676 -19.66 -2.70 1.40
CA ILE A 676 -19.75 -2.19 2.77
C ILE A 676 -18.58 -2.72 3.58
N ASN A 677 -17.92 -1.84 4.33
CA ASN A 677 -16.85 -2.18 5.26
C ASN A 677 -17.03 -1.40 6.57
N ASN A 678 -16.33 -1.81 7.61
CA ASN A 678 -16.41 -1.24 8.96
C ASN A 678 -15.90 0.21 9.10
N SER A 679 -15.22 0.74 8.09
CA SER A 679 -14.56 2.06 8.10
C SER A 679 -15.35 3.10 7.30
N PHE A 680 -16.51 2.72 6.77
CA PHE A 680 -17.31 3.56 5.86
C PHE A 680 -18.78 3.59 6.31
N PRO A 681 -19.49 4.72 6.20
CA PRO A 681 -20.81 4.89 6.82
C PRO A 681 -21.95 4.11 6.16
N LEU A 682 -21.70 3.33 5.10
CA LEU A 682 -22.75 2.53 4.43
C LEU A 682 -23.39 1.49 5.35
N LEU A 683 -22.74 1.08 6.43
CA LEU A 683 -23.35 0.21 7.44
C LEU A 683 -24.62 0.83 8.07
N TRP A 684 -24.71 2.15 8.13
CA TRP A 684 -25.87 2.85 8.70
C TRP A 684 -27.13 2.77 7.82
N LEU A 685 -27.01 2.32 6.56
CA LEU A 685 -28.17 1.97 5.73
C LEU A 685 -29.02 0.88 6.39
N ALA A 686 -28.39 -0.07 7.10
CA ALA A 686 -29.12 -1.11 7.83
C ALA A 686 -29.93 -0.54 9.02
N ARG A 687 -29.65 0.70 9.43
CA ARG A 687 -30.37 1.43 10.49
C ARG A 687 -31.26 2.55 9.96
N GLY A 688 -31.53 2.57 8.65
CA GLY A 688 -32.46 3.53 8.05
C GLY A 688 -31.88 4.92 7.76
N PHE A 689 -30.56 5.11 7.86
CA PHE A 689 -29.93 6.37 7.45
C PHE A 689 -29.82 6.43 5.92
N ALA A 690 -30.00 7.62 5.35
CA ALA A 690 -29.46 7.93 4.03
C ALA A 690 -27.95 8.18 4.14
N VAL A 691 -27.20 7.81 3.11
CA VAL A 691 -25.75 8.09 3.04
C VAL A 691 -25.43 8.82 1.75
N LEU A 692 -24.94 10.05 1.87
CA LEU A 692 -24.38 10.80 0.76
C LEU A 692 -22.86 10.60 0.75
N ALA A 693 -22.40 9.71 -0.11
CA ALA A 693 -21.02 9.30 -0.19
C ALA A 693 -20.24 10.07 -1.27
N ASP A 694 -19.06 10.51 -0.88
CA ASP A 694 -18.05 11.14 -1.71
C ASP A 694 -18.61 12.26 -2.61
N PRO A 695 -19.32 13.26 -2.05
CA PRO A 695 -19.62 14.46 -2.81
C PRO A 695 -18.29 15.08 -3.25
N THR A 696 -18.17 15.38 -4.54
CA THR A 696 -17.01 16.09 -5.07
C THR A 696 -16.96 17.48 -4.46
N ILE A 697 -16.05 17.72 -3.52
CA ILE A 697 -15.79 19.05 -2.94
C ILE A 697 -14.39 19.48 -3.42
N PRO A 698 -14.28 20.04 -4.64
CA PRO A 698 -12.98 20.30 -5.25
C PRO A 698 -12.37 21.59 -4.72
N ILE A 699 -11.09 21.54 -4.42
CA ILE A 699 -10.26 22.70 -4.16
C ILE A 699 -9.44 22.96 -5.43
N ILE A 700 -9.73 24.05 -6.13
CA ILE A 700 -9.19 24.30 -7.48
C ILE A 700 -8.12 25.39 -7.41
N GLY A 701 -6.88 25.02 -7.73
CA GLY A 701 -5.75 25.94 -7.89
C GLY A 701 -5.37 26.09 -9.37
N GLU A 702 -5.83 27.16 -10.03
CA GLU A 702 -5.53 27.40 -11.45
C GLU A 702 -4.20 28.18 -11.61
N GLY A 703 -3.46 27.87 -12.68
CA GLY A 703 -2.19 28.53 -13.01
C GLY A 703 -1.10 28.25 -11.97
N ASP A 704 -0.50 29.30 -11.43
CA ASP A 704 0.56 29.22 -10.41
C ASP A 704 0.03 29.11 -8.97
N GLN A 705 -1.29 29.13 -8.77
CA GLN A 705 -1.87 29.02 -7.43
C GLN A 705 -1.93 27.56 -6.95
N GLU A 706 -1.69 27.35 -5.67
CA GLU A 706 -1.94 26.05 -5.05
C GLU A 706 -3.40 25.95 -4.60
N ALA A 707 -3.95 24.73 -4.64
CA ALA A 707 -5.35 24.49 -4.28
C ALA A 707 -5.67 25.06 -2.88
N ASN A 708 -4.77 24.84 -1.91
CA ASN A 708 -4.97 25.26 -0.51
C ASN A 708 -4.83 26.77 -0.25
N ASP A 709 -4.55 27.61 -1.25
CA ASP A 709 -4.45 29.06 -1.06
C ASP A 709 -5.82 29.74 -0.97
N ARG A 710 -6.93 29.03 -1.27
CA ARG A 710 -8.31 29.57 -1.28
C ARG A 710 -9.32 28.70 -0.51
N VAL A 711 -8.98 28.30 0.71
CA VAL A 711 -9.80 27.44 1.61
C VAL A 711 -11.25 27.93 1.78
N HIS A 712 -11.53 29.23 1.60
CA HIS A 712 -12.87 29.80 1.74
C HIS A 712 -13.95 29.20 0.81
N ARG A 713 -13.59 28.48 -0.26
CA ARG A 713 -14.56 27.91 -1.22
C ARG A 713 -15.07 26.49 -0.92
N ALA A 714 -14.58 25.86 0.15
CA ALA A 714 -15.06 24.53 0.55
C ALA A 714 -16.40 24.60 1.34
N ALA A 715 -16.74 25.77 1.89
CA ALA A 715 -17.97 25.99 2.66
C ALA A 715 -19.20 26.26 1.78
N ASP A 716 -19.01 26.52 0.48
CA ASP A 716 -20.07 26.82 -0.50
C ASP A 716 -20.65 25.55 -1.17
N CYS A 717 -20.22 24.34 -0.75
CA CYS A 717 -20.59 23.05 -1.34
C CYS A 717 -21.63 22.28 -0.54
#